data_AF-A0A2T8JC69-F1
#
_entry.id   AF-A0A2T8JC69-F1
#
_cell.length_a   1.000
_cell.length_b   1.000
_cell.length_c   1.000
_cell.angle_alpha   90.00
_cell.angle_beta   90.00
_cell.angle_gamma   90.00
#
_symmetry.space_group_name_H-M   'P 1'
#
loop_
_entity.id
_entity.type
_entity.pdbx_description
1 polymer ?
#
loop_
_entity_poly.entity_id
_entity_poly.type
_entity_poly.pdbx_seq_one_letter_code
_entity_poly.pdbx_strand_id
1 'polypeptide(L)'
;MRLAEMPGVVSVFTNTKRRLHTTHSWDFMGLSTNAECEVPGLSTKNQENVIVGFIDTGIWPESPSFSDHGMPPVPKRWRGQCQRGEANSPSYFTCNRKIIGGRYYLNGYQAEEGGSSKNAIKFISPRDSSGHGSHTASIAAGRFVRNMNYGGLGAGGGRGGAPMARIAAYKTCWDSGCYDVDILAAFDDAIRDGVDIISVSLGPDYPQGDYFSDAISIGSFHATSNGILVVSSAGNAGRQSSATNLAPWMLTVAAGTTDRSFVSYIRLANGTYITGESLSTYHMKNSFRTIPASEANAGYFTPYQSSFCLDSSLNRTKARGKILICRRTRGSSESRVSTSMVVKEAGAAGMILIDEMGDHVANHFAVPGTVVGKKMGDKIISYIKSTRHASTMILPAKTILGLQDGPRVAAFSSRGPSSLTPEILKPDVAAPGLNILAAWSPAKNNMHFNILSGTSMACPHVTGIAALVKSVYPSWSPSAIKSAIMTTATVLDKKRRTIATDPDGKAATPFDFGSGFIDPIKALNPGIIFDAQPEDYRSFLCATSHDDRSLHLITGDNCTCTRRSSSSATVLNYPSITIPYLKKSYSVTRTMTNVGNPRSSYRAVVYAPRGINVTVTPQVLNFKNYGVKKAFTVNFHVDVPPRGYVFGSLSWHGNGRDAHLTMPLVVKA
;
A
#
# COMPACT_ATOMS: atom_id res chain seq x y z
N MET A 1 -8.23 -48.75 -11.19
CA MET A 1 -8.58 -47.99 -9.97
C MET A 1 -8.82 -46.54 -10.39
N ARG A 2 -10.07 -46.07 -10.40
CA ARG A 2 -10.43 -44.73 -10.88
C ARG A 2 -10.37 -43.75 -9.71
N LEU A 3 -9.45 -42.77 -9.78
CA LEU A 3 -9.30 -41.72 -8.75
C LEU A 3 -10.61 -40.99 -8.41
N ALA A 4 -11.53 -40.88 -9.38
CA ALA A 4 -12.84 -40.25 -9.18
C ALA A 4 -13.78 -41.03 -8.24
N GLU A 5 -13.51 -42.32 -7.98
CA GLU A 5 -14.37 -43.21 -7.18
C GLU A 5 -13.91 -43.31 -5.71
N MET A 6 -12.85 -42.58 -5.32
CA MET A 6 -12.36 -42.59 -3.94
C MET A 6 -13.19 -41.66 -3.03
N PRO A 7 -13.59 -42.11 -1.83
CA PRO A 7 -14.25 -41.25 -0.84
C PRO A 7 -13.38 -40.03 -0.51
N GLY A 8 -13.93 -38.82 -0.68
CA GLY A 8 -13.25 -37.55 -0.42
C GLY A 8 -12.68 -36.84 -1.65
N VAL A 9 -12.76 -37.44 -2.85
CA VAL A 9 -12.35 -36.78 -4.10
C VAL A 9 -13.50 -35.90 -4.63
N VAL A 10 -13.30 -34.58 -4.59
CA VAL A 10 -14.31 -33.57 -4.93
C VAL A 10 -14.51 -33.42 -6.45
N SER A 11 -13.44 -33.55 -7.26
CA SER A 11 -13.54 -33.63 -8.72
C SER A 11 -12.23 -34.15 -9.32
N VAL A 12 -12.31 -34.74 -10.51
CA VAL A 12 -11.16 -35.09 -11.34
C VAL A 12 -11.35 -34.42 -12.70
N PHE A 13 -10.35 -33.66 -13.15
CA PHE A 13 -10.38 -32.99 -14.45
C PHE A 13 -9.02 -33.10 -15.15
N THR A 14 -9.06 -33.07 -16.49
CA THR A 14 -7.88 -33.14 -17.35
C THR A 14 -6.93 -31.97 -17.11
N ASN A 15 -5.62 -32.27 -17.04
CA ASN A 15 -4.57 -31.25 -16.92
C ASN A 15 -4.53 -30.38 -18.19
N THR A 16 -4.88 -29.10 -18.04
CA THR A 16 -4.88 -28.10 -19.13
C THR A 16 -4.00 -26.92 -18.78
N LYS A 17 -3.24 -26.40 -19.76
CA LYS A 17 -2.47 -25.16 -19.65
C LYS A 17 -3.41 -23.98 -19.38
N ARG A 18 -3.32 -23.40 -18.18
CA ARG A 18 -4.06 -22.18 -17.81
C ARG A 18 -3.33 -20.95 -18.35
N ARG A 19 -4.09 -19.97 -18.86
CA ARG A 19 -3.56 -18.66 -19.30
C ARG A 19 -3.56 -17.70 -18.10
N LEU A 20 -2.47 -16.95 -17.94
CA LEU A 20 -2.33 -15.96 -16.87
C LEU A 20 -3.09 -14.70 -17.29
N HIS A 21 -4.21 -14.45 -16.63
CA HIS A 21 -5.01 -13.23 -16.80
C HIS A 21 -4.71 -12.33 -15.61
N THR A 22 -4.51 -11.02 -15.89
CA THR A 22 -4.05 -9.95 -14.98
C THR A 22 -2.75 -10.27 -14.20
N THR A 23 -1.98 -9.27 -13.75
CA THR A 23 -0.71 -9.57 -13.06
C THR A 23 -0.98 -9.87 -11.58
N HIS A 24 -2.01 -10.71 -11.35
CA HIS A 24 -2.46 -11.43 -10.15
C HIS A 24 -3.12 -10.64 -9.01
N SER A 25 -2.70 -9.41 -8.70
CA SER A 25 -3.18 -8.74 -7.46
C SER A 25 -4.68 -8.42 -7.46
N TRP A 26 -5.26 -8.04 -8.59
CA TRP A 26 -6.71 -7.76 -8.72
C TRP A 26 -7.55 -9.04 -8.73
N ASP A 27 -7.07 -10.09 -9.39
CA ASP A 27 -7.73 -11.41 -9.38
C ASP A 27 -7.68 -12.06 -8.01
N PHE A 28 -6.56 -11.89 -7.29
CA PHE A 28 -6.44 -12.28 -5.90
C PHE A 28 -7.52 -11.61 -5.04
N MET A 29 -7.92 -10.37 -5.33
CA MET A 29 -9.01 -9.68 -4.63
C MET A 29 -10.42 -10.00 -5.17
N GLY A 30 -10.53 -10.84 -6.20
CA GLY A 30 -11.82 -11.28 -6.76
C GLY A 30 -12.45 -10.30 -7.77
N LEU A 31 -11.72 -9.27 -8.22
CA LEU A 31 -12.21 -8.32 -9.22
C LEU A 31 -12.02 -8.91 -10.63
N SER A 32 -13.12 -9.40 -11.22
CA SER A 32 -13.11 -10.15 -12.50
C SER A 32 -12.48 -9.38 -13.67
N THR A 33 -12.05 -10.13 -14.68
CA THR A 33 -11.05 -9.77 -15.69
C THR A 33 -11.59 -9.11 -16.95
N ASN A 34 -12.87 -8.73 -17.00
CA ASN A 34 -13.36 -7.97 -18.15
C ASN A 34 -12.59 -6.64 -18.22
N ALA A 35 -12.10 -6.28 -19.42
CA ALA A 35 -11.23 -5.11 -19.63
C ALA A 35 -11.83 -3.78 -19.14
N GLU A 36 -13.15 -3.76 -18.94
CA GLU A 36 -13.94 -2.63 -18.50
C GLU A 36 -14.24 -2.63 -16.99
N CYS A 37 -13.90 -3.70 -16.26
CA CYS A 37 -14.20 -3.82 -14.83
C CYS A 37 -15.70 -3.75 -14.50
N GLU A 38 -16.55 -4.26 -15.39
CA GLU A 38 -17.98 -4.38 -15.09
C GLU A 38 -18.19 -5.41 -13.98
N VAL A 39 -18.70 -4.95 -12.85
CA VAL A 39 -19.13 -5.82 -11.75
C VAL A 39 -20.58 -6.22 -12.03
N PRO A 40 -20.89 -7.53 -12.17
CA PRO A 40 -22.25 -7.97 -12.46
C PRO A 40 -23.25 -7.38 -11.45
N GLY A 41 -24.29 -6.70 -11.96
CA GLY A 41 -25.33 -6.07 -11.14
C GLY A 41 -25.08 -4.61 -10.74
N LEU A 42 -23.90 -4.03 -11.01
CA LEU A 42 -23.60 -2.61 -10.77
C LEU A 42 -22.88 -2.00 -11.99
N SER A 43 -23.42 -0.89 -12.52
CA SER A 43 -22.82 -0.22 -13.67
C SER A 43 -21.59 0.60 -13.25
N THR A 44 -20.40 0.08 -13.53
CA THR A 44 -19.13 0.82 -13.39
C THR A 44 -18.76 1.59 -14.67
N LYS A 45 -19.69 1.72 -15.63
CA LYS A 45 -19.48 2.40 -16.92
C LYS A 45 -19.04 3.86 -16.77
N ASN A 46 -19.48 4.51 -15.69
CA ASN A 46 -19.15 5.90 -15.41
C ASN A 46 -17.69 6.12 -14.96
N GLN A 47 -16.86 5.07 -14.89
CA GLN A 47 -15.42 5.20 -14.62
C GLN A 47 -14.74 6.23 -15.52
N GLU A 48 -15.14 6.31 -16.79
CA GLU A 48 -14.60 7.27 -17.78
C GLU A 48 -14.77 8.74 -17.40
N ASN A 49 -15.65 9.05 -16.44
CA ASN A 49 -15.85 10.39 -15.91
C ASN A 49 -15.18 10.61 -14.55
N VAL A 50 -14.52 9.60 -13.97
CA VAL A 50 -13.75 9.71 -12.73
C VAL A 50 -12.31 10.12 -13.08
N ILE A 51 -11.78 11.10 -12.37
CA ILE A 51 -10.44 11.68 -12.56
C ILE A 51 -9.63 11.46 -11.29
N VAL A 52 -8.53 10.73 -11.42
CA VAL A 52 -7.60 10.45 -10.31
C VAL A 52 -6.35 11.30 -10.47
N GLY A 53 -6.06 12.13 -9.47
CA GLY A 53 -4.82 12.88 -9.34
C GLY A 53 -3.74 12.04 -8.67
N PHE A 54 -2.52 12.05 -9.22
CA PHE A 54 -1.36 11.38 -8.62
C PHE A 54 -0.31 12.43 -8.26
N ILE A 55 -0.04 12.59 -6.97
CA ILE A 55 1.07 13.41 -6.47
C ILE A 55 2.26 12.48 -6.24
N ASP A 56 3.24 12.50 -7.16
CA ASP A 56 4.32 11.52 -7.21
C ASP A 56 5.54 12.06 -8.01
N THR A 57 6.36 11.17 -8.55
CA THR A 57 7.56 11.41 -9.37
C THR A 57 7.26 11.71 -10.85
N GLY A 58 5.98 11.84 -11.22
CA GLY A 58 5.50 12.10 -12.57
C GLY A 58 4.86 10.88 -13.23
N ILE A 59 4.70 10.91 -14.56
CA ILE A 59 4.18 9.78 -15.33
C ILE A 59 4.94 9.57 -16.64
N TRP A 60 5.07 8.33 -17.09
CA TRP A 60 5.65 7.98 -18.40
C TRP A 60 4.54 7.75 -19.44
N PRO A 61 4.16 8.78 -20.24
CA PRO A 61 2.91 8.76 -21.00
C PRO A 61 2.87 7.71 -22.12
N GLU A 62 4.01 7.28 -22.64
CA GLU A 62 4.10 6.27 -23.71
C GLU A 62 3.91 4.83 -23.21
N SER A 63 3.75 4.62 -21.90
CA SER A 63 3.49 3.28 -21.39
C SER A 63 2.18 2.74 -21.98
N PRO A 64 2.11 1.46 -22.40
CA PRO A 64 0.88 0.86 -22.90
C PRO A 64 -0.25 0.87 -21.86
N SER A 65 0.09 0.93 -20.57
CA SER A 65 -0.88 1.10 -19.48
C SER A 65 -1.63 2.44 -19.53
N PHE A 66 -1.15 3.42 -20.32
CA PHE A 66 -1.76 4.74 -20.44
C PHE A 66 -2.27 5.05 -21.85
N SER A 67 -2.50 4.02 -22.65
CA SER A 67 -3.19 4.14 -23.93
C SER A 67 -4.59 4.72 -23.73
N ASP A 68 -5.03 5.57 -24.65
CA ASP A 68 -6.38 6.15 -24.64
C ASP A 68 -7.30 5.49 -25.67
N HIS A 69 -6.88 4.35 -26.23
CA HIS A 69 -7.66 3.60 -27.20
C HIS A 69 -9.02 3.19 -26.62
N GLY A 70 -10.09 3.56 -27.34
CA GLY A 70 -11.47 3.29 -26.96
C GLY A 70 -12.01 4.16 -25.82
N MET A 71 -11.29 5.22 -25.40
CA MET A 71 -11.80 6.14 -24.38
C MET A 71 -12.63 7.28 -25.00
N PRO A 72 -13.74 7.71 -24.37
CA PRO A 72 -14.51 8.85 -24.86
C PRO A 72 -13.75 10.17 -24.64
N PRO A 73 -14.25 11.29 -25.19
CA PRO A 73 -13.71 12.62 -24.92
C PRO A 73 -13.52 12.90 -23.42
N VAL A 74 -12.59 13.82 -23.11
CA VAL A 74 -12.32 14.24 -21.73
C VAL A 74 -13.57 14.91 -21.14
N PRO A 75 -13.93 14.64 -19.85
CA PRO A 75 -15.09 15.28 -19.23
C PRO A 75 -15.00 16.80 -19.26
N LYS A 76 -16.08 17.48 -19.68
CA LYS A 76 -16.11 18.96 -19.81
C LYS A 76 -15.84 19.72 -18.51
N ARG A 77 -16.02 19.07 -17.36
CA ARG A 77 -15.75 19.65 -16.03
C ARG A 77 -14.26 19.74 -15.70
N TRP A 78 -13.41 19.02 -16.43
CA TRP A 78 -11.96 19.03 -16.22
C TRP A 78 -11.39 20.41 -16.55
N ARG A 79 -10.64 20.99 -15.62
CA ARG A 79 -10.03 22.33 -15.76
C ARG A 79 -8.52 22.31 -15.79
N GLY A 80 -7.91 21.14 -15.59
CA GLY A 80 -6.46 21.01 -15.56
C GLY A 80 -5.81 21.13 -16.93
N GLN A 81 -4.52 21.40 -16.89
CA GLN A 81 -3.71 21.65 -18.07
C GLN A 81 -2.74 20.51 -18.36
N CYS A 82 -2.27 20.48 -19.60
CA CYS A 82 -1.13 19.66 -19.97
C CYS A 82 0.11 20.54 -20.14
N GLN A 83 0.88 20.68 -19.06
CA GLN A 83 2.13 21.43 -19.08
C GLN A 83 3.14 20.70 -19.97
N ARG A 84 3.51 21.34 -21.08
CA ARG A 84 4.53 20.82 -22.00
C ARG A 84 5.90 21.04 -21.39
N GLY A 85 6.79 20.06 -21.51
CA GLY A 85 8.22 20.33 -21.43
C GLY A 85 8.73 20.97 -22.73
N GLU A 86 9.99 21.39 -22.74
CA GLU A 86 10.62 22.00 -23.91
C GLU A 86 10.52 21.09 -25.16
N ALA A 87 10.09 21.67 -26.28
CA ALA A 87 10.03 20.97 -27.56
C ALA A 87 11.46 20.64 -28.02
N ASN A 88 11.69 19.39 -28.44
CA ASN A 88 13.01 18.83 -28.80
C ASN A 88 13.94 18.49 -27.63
N SER A 89 13.42 18.46 -26.40
CA SER A 89 14.11 17.98 -25.20
C SER A 89 13.62 16.59 -24.79
N PRO A 90 14.43 15.78 -24.07
CA PRO A 90 13.94 14.58 -23.38
C PRO A 90 12.75 14.87 -22.42
N SER A 91 12.50 16.15 -22.10
CA SER A 91 11.35 16.63 -21.33
C SER A 91 10.03 16.72 -22.11
N TYR A 92 9.98 16.39 -23.41
CA TYR A 92 8.74 16.45 -24.18
C TYR A 92 7.61 15.65 -23.50
N PHE A 93 6.43 16.25 -23.33
CA PHE A 93 5.30 15.66 -22.63
C PHE A 93 4.00 16.05 -23.32
N THR A 94 3.11 15.08 -23.52
CA THR A 94 1.77 15.31 -24.09
C THR A 94 0.73 14.47 -23.38
N CYS A 95 -0.47 15.02 -23.33
CA CYS A 95 -1.65 14.40 -22.75
C CYS A 95 -2.50 13.78 -23.87
N ASN A 96 -3.30 12.80 -23.49
CA ASN A 96 -4.25 12.12 -24.36
C ASN A 96 -5.60 11.97 -23.61
N ARG A 97 -6.52 11.13 -24.08
CA ARG A 97 -7.79 10.94 -23.35
C ARG A 97 -7.63 10.10 -22.07
N LYS A 98 -6.50 9.44 -21.84
CA LYS A 98 -6.22 8.68 -20.63
C LYS A 98 -5.52 9.52 -19.57
N ILE A 99 -4.37 10.09 -19.91
CA ILE A 99 -3.65 11.09 -19.12
C ILE A 99 -4.14 12.45 -19.62
N ILE A 100 -5.07 13.05 -18.88
CA ILE A 100 -5.76 14.27 -19.31
C ILE A 100 -5.08 15.56 -18.80
N GLY A 101 -4.16 15.42 -17.86
CA GLY A 101 -3.38 16.53 -17.33
C GLY A 101 -2.02 16.08 -16.80
N GLY A 102 -1.07 17.01 -16.84
CA GLY A 102 0.28 16.82 -16.33
C GLY A 102 0.84 18.16 -15.90
N ARG A 103 1.29 18.25 -14.64
CA ARG A 103 1.98 19.41 -14.05
C ARG A 103 3.24 18.94 -13.33
N TYR A 104 4.20 19.83 -13.16
CA TYR A 104 5.36 19.60 -12.29
C TYR A 104 5.64 20.82 -11.43
N TYR A 105 6.22 20.58 -10.26
CA TYR A 105 6.52 21.59 -9.24
C TYR A 105 7.98 21.37 -8.81
N LEU A 106 8.78 22.42 -8.90
CA LEU A 106 10.24 22.36 -8.76
C LEU A 106 10.78 23.45 -7.84
N ASN A 107 9.92 24.33 -7.32
CA ASN A 107 10.35 25.53 -6.61
C ASN A 107 10.96 25.17 -5.25
N GLY A 108 10.33 24.26 -4.51
CA GLY A 108 10.86 23.76 -3.23
C GLY A 108 12.19 23.05 -3.43
N TYR A 109 12.25 22.14 -4.41
CA TYR A 109 13.49 21.46 -4.79
C TYR A 109 14.61 22.43 -5.15
N GLN A 110 14.36 23.44 -5.98
CA GLN A 110 15.38 24.41 -6.39
C GLN A 110 15.84 25.31 -5.24
N ALA A 111 14.96 25.66 -4.31
CA ALA A 111 15.32 26.46 -3.15
C ALA A 111 16.33 25.73 -2.24
N GLU A 112 16.11 24.43 -2.01
CA GLU A 112 16.96 23.63 -1.12
C GLU A 112 18.20 23.07 -1.84
N GLU A 113 18.08 22.66 -3.10
CA GLU A 113 19.14 21.94 -3.84
C GLU A 113 19.79 22.77 -4.96
N GLY A 114 19.35 24.00 -5.22
CA GLY A 114 19.75 24.82 -6.37
C GLY A 114 21.25 25.12 -6.50
N GLY A 115 22.04 24.90 -5.44
CA GLY A 115 23.50 25.00 -5.45
C GLY A 115 24.23 23.72 -5.88
N SER A 116 23.56 22.57 -5.90
CA SER A 116 24.17 21.24 -6.06
C SER A 116 23.70 20.56 -7.35
N SER A 117 24.52 20.67 -8.40
CA SER A 117 24.42 19.92 -9.67
C SER A 117 23.16 20.14 -10.53
N LYS A 118 23.27 21.07 -11.48
CA LYS A 118 22.37 21.18 -12.66
C LYS A 118 22.21 19.87 -13.47
N ASN A 119 23.05 18.86 -13.23
CA ASN A 119 23.05 17.58 -13.94
C ASN A 119 22.15 16.50 -13.29
N ALA A 120 21.49 16.78 -12.16
CA ALA A 120 20.62 15.80 -11.48
C ALA A 120 19.19 15.74 -12.06
N ILE A 121 18.64 16.85 -12.55
CA ILE A 121 17.24 16.88 -13.04
C ILE A 121 17.18 16.38 -14.50
N LYS A 122 16.69 15.15 -14.70
CA LYS A 122 16.56 14.57 -16.05
C LYS A 122 15.49 15.21 -16.92
N PHE A 123 14.31 15.50 -16.35
CA PHE A 123 13.15 16.01 -17.09
C PHE A 123 12.47 17.14 -16.31
N ILE A 124 12.63 18.39 -16.78
CA ILE A 124 11.84 19.54 -16.30
C ILE A 124 10.49 19.52 -17.02
N SER A 125 9.66 18.56 -16.61
CA SER A 125 8.31 18.30 -17.15
C SER A 125 7.59 17.32 -16.21
N PRO A 126 6.28 17.04 -16.44
CA PRO A 126 5.57 15.99 -15.71
C PRO A 126 6.07 14.56 -15.98
N ARG A 127 7.07 14.39 -16.87
CA ARG A 127 7.63 13.09 -17.22
C ARG A 127 8.35 12.45 -16.04
N ASP A 128 8.08 11.16 -15.87
CA ASP A 128 8.65 10.34 -14.81
C ASP A 128 10.10 9.91 -15.09
N SER A 129 11.04 10.38 -14.28
CA SER A 129 12.47 9.99 -14.33
C SER A 129 12.83 8.85 -13.37
N SER A 130 11.96 8.54 -12.40
CA SER A 130 12.20 7.57 -11.34
C SER A 130 11.57 6.22 -11.68
N GLY A 131 10.32 6.24 -12.14
CA GLY A 131 9.46 5.10 -12.43
C GLY A 131 8.33 4.92 -11.40
N HIS A 132 8.47 5.46 -10.19
CA HIS A 132 7.53 5.25 -9.09
C HIS A 132 6.12 5.74 -9.42
N GLY A 133 5.97 6.94 -9.98
CA GLY A 133 4.67 7.53 -10.31
C GLY A 133 3.97 6.81 -11.46
N SER A 134 4.72 6.33 -12.45
CA SER A 134 4.18 5.45 -13.49
C SER A 134 3.69 4.12 -12.92
N HIS A 135 4.42 3.58 -11.94
CA HIS A 135 4.05 2.35 -11.26
C HIS A 135 2.74 2.51 -10.49
N THR A 136 2.65 3.52 -9.63
CA THR A 136 1.47 3.80 -8.80
C THR A 136 0.24 4.14 -9.66
N ALA A 137 0.39 5.00 -10.66
CA ALA A 137 -0.70 5.37 -11.57
C ALA A 137 -1.26 4.16 -12.34
N SER A 138 -0.39 3.25 -12.79
CA SER A 138 -0.82 2.06 -13.52
C SER A 138 -1.50 1.01 -12.64
N ILE A 139 -1.19 0.93 -11.34
CA ILE A 139 -1.89 0.05 -10.38
C ILE A 139 -3.32 0.53 -10.18
N ALA A 140 -3.53 1.84 -10.02
CA ALA A 140 -4.85 2.41 -9.76
C ALA A 140 -5.71 2.44 -11.03
N ALA A 141 -5.16 2.94 -12.13
CA ALA A 141 -5.90 3.27 -13.33
C ALA A 141 -5.24 2.78 -14.63
N GLY A 142 -4.30 1.84 -14.62
CA GLY A 142 -3.71 1.32 -15.85
C GLY A 142 -4.74 0.63 -16.78
N ARG A 143 -4.64 0.87 -18.08
CA ARG A 143 -5.32 0.09 -19.12
C ARG A 143 -4.84 -1.35 -19.11
N PHE A 144 -5.62 -2.23 -19.73
CA PHE A 144 -5.24 -3.61 -19.92
C PHE A 144 -4.08 -3.75 -20.90
N VAL A 145 -3.00 -4.38 -20.46
CA VAL A 145 -1.81 -4.71 -21.24
C VAL A 145 -1.69 -6.23 -21.32
N ARG A 146 -1.64 -6.82 -22.52
CA ARG A 146 -1.71 -8.28 -22.71
C ARG A 146 -0.50 -9.06 -22.19
N ASN A 147 0.71 -8.49 -22.30
CA ASN A 147 1.98 -9.19 -22.05
C ASN A 147 2.87 -8.46 -21.04
N MET A 148 2.30 -8.08 -19.89
CA MET A 148 3.05 -7.45 -18.80
C MET A 148 3.93 -8.49 -18.10
N ASN A 149 5.23 -8.23 -17.97
CA ASN A 149 6.18 -9.12 -17.30
C ASN A 149 7.46 -8.38 -16.91
N TYR A 150 8.20 -8.91 -15.94
CA TYR A 150 9.56 -8.50 -15.60
C TYR A 150 10.54 -9.61 -15.99
N GLY A 151 11.19 -9.52 -17.15
CA GLY A 151 12.15 -10.53 -17.60
C GLY A 151 11.56 -11.95 -17.65
N GLY A 152 10.27 -12.09 -17.97
CA GLY A 152 9.51 -13.34 -17.92
C GLY A 152 8.83 -13.66 -16.58
N LEU A 153 9.20 -12.98 -15.49
CA LEU A 153 8.54 -13.11 -14.18
C LEU A 153 7.18 -12.39 -14.16
N GLY A 154 6.21 -13.02 -13.51
CA GLY A 154 4.86 -12.46 -13.34
C GLY A 154 4.10 -12.30 -14.66
N ALA A 155 4.51 -13.03 -15.71
CA ALA A 155 4.00 -12.82 -17.06
C ALA A 155 2.49 -13.04 -17.17
N GLY A 156 1.78 -12.10 -17.78
CA GLY A 156 0.36 -12.23 -18.06
C GLY A 156 -0.25 -10.94 -18.59
N GLY A 157 -1.58 -10.94 -18.75
CA GLY A 157 -2.31 -9.66 -18.87
C GLY A 157 -2.08 -8.81 -17.61
N GLY A 158 -2.23 -7.50 -17.63
CA GLY A 158 -2.10 -6.62 -16.46
C GLY A 158 -2.99 -5.39 -16.61
N ARG A 159 -3.60 -4.90 -15.53
CA ARG A 159 -4.46 -3.71 -15.53
C ARG A 159 -4.50 -3.05 -14.15
N GLY A 160 -4.97 -1.81 -14.11
CA GLY A 160 -5.31 -1.14 -12.87
C GLY A 160 -6.71 -1.49 -12.34
N GLY A 161 -7.04 -0.98 -11.16
CA GLY A 161 -8.33 -1.18 -10.49
C GLY A 161 -9.51 -0.56 -11.22
N ALA A 162 -9.34 0.67 -11.71
CA ALA A 162 -10.30 1.39 -12.54
C ALA A 162 -9.70 1.73 -13.92
N PRO A 163 -9.62 0.75 -14.86
CA PRO A 163 -8.96 0.93 -16.15
C PRO A 163 -9.52 2.07 -17.01
N MET A 164 -10.78 2.46 -16.81
CA MET A 164 -11.42 3.54 -17.59
C MET A 164 -11.29 4.91 -16.93
N ALA A 165 -10.85 5.02 -15.67
CA ALA A 165 -10.65 6.31 -14.99
C ALA A 165 -9.57 7.17 -15.66
N ARG A 166 -9.72 8.49 -15.62
CA ARG A 166 -8.74 9.45 -16.15
C ARG A 166 -7.61 9.67 -15.15
N ILE A 167 -6.44 10.04 -15.66
CA ILE A 167 -5.23 10.30 -14.87
C ILE A 167 -4.84 11.77 -15.03
N ALA A 168 -4.58 12.43 -13.91
CA ALA A 168 -3.88 13.70 -13.85
C ALA A 168 -2.59 13.54 -13.02
N ALA A 169 -1.44 13.82 -13.63
CA ALA A 169 -0.15 13.65 -12.97
C ALA A 169 0.37 14.97 -12.42
N TYR A 170 0.72 14.99 -11.14
CA TYR A 170 1.30 16.14 -10.43
C TYR A 170 2.67 15.73 -9.90
N LYS A 171 3.73 16.11 -10.62
CA LYS A 171 5.10 15.73 -10.27
C LYS A 171 5.65 16.69 -9.20
N THR A 172 5.84 16.20 -7.99
CA THR A 172 6.43 16.96 -6.87
C THR A 172 7.71 16.33 -6.34
N CYS A 173 7.96 15.08 -6.71
CA CYS A 173 9.12 14.33 -6.27
C CYS A 173 10.21 14.30 -7.34
N TRP A 174 11.43 14.55 -6.89
CA TRP A 174 12.65 14.56 -7.68
C TRP A 174 13.68 13.62 -7.05
N ASP A 175 14.93 13.66 -7.51
CA ASP A 175 15.94 12.66 -7.15
C ASP A 175 16.33 12.70 -5.65
N SER A 176 16.28 13.87 -4.98
CA SER A 176 16.57 14.01 -3.54
C SER A 176 15.34 13.80 -2.65
N GLY A 177 14.13 13.91 -3.19
CA GLY A 177 12.90 13.81 -2.40
C GLY A 177 11.76 14.66 -2.96
N CYS A 178 10.73 14.82 -2.13
CA CYS A 178 9.54 15.60 -2.41
C CYS A 178 9.44 16.71 -1.35
N TYR A 179 9.33 17.97 -1.77
CA TYR A 179 9.36 19.12 -0.86
C TYR A 179 7.95 19.62 -0.56
N ASP A 180 7.71 20.03 0.68
CA ASP A 180 6.38 20.40 1.19
C ASP A 180 5.69 21.52 0.38
N VAL A 181 6.45 22.53 -0.06
CA VAL A 181 5.94 23.63 -0.90
C VAL A 181 5.41 23.11 -2.23
N ASP A 182 6.15 22.19 -2.86
CA ASP A 182 5.77 21.58 -4.13
C ASP A 182 4.55 20.65 -3.96
N ILE A 183 4.47 19.93 -2.83
CA ILE A 183 3.31 19.09 -2.46
C ILE A 183 2.05 19.94 -2.26
N LEU A 184 2.13 21.05 -1.52
CA LEU A 184 1.00 21.95 -1.29
C LEU A 184 0.50 22.58 -2.59
N ALA A 185 1.41 23.05 -3.45
CA ALA A 185 1.06 23.58 -4.75
C ALA A 185 0.34 22.54 -5.63
N ALA A 186 0.78 21.27 -5.58
CA ALA A 186 0.11 20.18 -6.26
C ALA A 186 -1.31 19.90 -5.73
N PHE A 187 -1.53 19.97 -4.42
CA PHE A 187 -2.86 19.84 -3.83
C PHE A 187 -3.79 20.96 -4.29
N ASP A 188 -3.35 22.23 -4.22
CA ASP A 188 -4.15 23.39 -4.63
C ASP A 188 -4.59 23.28 -6.10
N ASP A 189 -3.65 22.98 -6.98
CA ASP A 189 -3.92 22.78 -8.41
C ASP A 189 -4.82 21.56 -8.64
N ALA A 190 -4.62 20.45 -7.92
CA ALA A 190 -5.45 19.26 -8.08
C ALA A 190 -6.92 19.53 -7.69
N ILE A 191 -7.15 20.29 -6.61
CA ILE A 191 -8.48 20.71 -6.17
C ILE A 191 -9.11 21.60 -7.25
N ARG A 192 -8.39 22.62 -7.73
CA ARG A 192 -8.88 23.57 -8.73
C ARG A 192 -9.14 22.92 -10.10
N ASP A 193 -8.32 21.94 -10.48
CA ASP A 193 -8.44 21.20 -11.72
C ASP A 193 -9.67 20.25 -11.73
N GLY A 194 -10.20 19.93 -10.53
CA GLY A 194 -11.43 19.18 -10.34
C GLY A 194 -11.25 17.67 -10.36
N VAL A 195 -10.16 17.16 -9.76
CA VAL A 195 -9.98 15.70 -9.54
C VAL A 195 -11.02 15.17 -8.56
N ASP A 196 -11.38 13.88 -8.62
CA ASP A 196 -12.31 13.27 -7.66
C ASP A 196 -11.61 12.58 -6.49
N ILE A 197 -10.40 12.07 -6.76
CA ILE A 197 -9.59 11.31 -5.81
C ILE A 197 -8.13 11.69 -6.03
N ILE A 198 -7.38 11.87 -4.94
CA ILE A 198 -5.93 12.07 -4.96
C ILE A 198 -5.25 10.86 -4.34
N SER A 199 -4.29 10.28 -5.06
CA SER A 199 -3.41 9.23 -4.60
C SER A 199 -2.06 9.80 -4.23
N VAL A 200 -1.64 9.59 -2.98
CA VAL A 200 -0.39 10.10 -2.41
C VAL A 200 0.42 8.92 -1.88
N SER A 201 1.38 8.45 -2.67
CA SER A 201 2.25 7.32 -2.30
C SER A 201 3.58 7.78 -1.70
N LEU A 202 3.50 8.86 -0.93
CA LEU A 202 4.58 9.52 -0.19
C LEU A 202 4.08 9.88 1.22
N GLY A 203 4.99 10.25 2.11
CA GLY A 203 4.68 10.59 3.49
C GLY A 203 5.91 11.16 4.19
N PRO A 204 5.74 11.81 5.35
CA PRO A 204 6.86 12.29 6.15
C PRO A 204 7.65 11.12 6.74
N ASP A 205 8.85 11.42 7.22
CA ASP A 205 9.60 10.48 8.03
C ASP A 205 8.84 10.14 9.33
N TYR A 206 9.06 8.92 9.83
CA TYR A 206 8.58 8.51 11.14
C TYR A 206 9.60 8.88 12.22
N PRO A 207 9.20 9.50 13.35
CA PRO A 207 7.83 9.92 13.71
C PRO A 207 7.34 11.15 12.95
N GLN A 208 6.08 11.08 12.50
CA GLN A 208 5.40 12.20 11.84
C GLN A 208 5.18 13.34 12.86
N GLY A 209 5.38 14.59 12.40
CA GLY A 209 5.06 15.82 13.13
C GLY A 209 3.56 16.10 13.23
N ASP A 210 3.17 17.26 13.76
CA ASP A 210 1.76 17.61 13.95
C ASP A 210 1.02 17.86 12.61
N TYR A 211 -0.31 17.78 12.61
CA TYR A 211 -1.15 18.03 11.43
C TYR A 211 -0.96 19.45 10.87
N PHE A 212 -0.64 20.43 11.72
CA PHE A 212 -0.48 21.85 11.38
C PHE A 212 0.87 22.19 10.76
N SER A 213 1.84 21.27 10.80
CA SER A 213 3.15 21.44 10.19
C SER A 213 3.46 20.36 9.15
N ASP A 214 2.45 19.63 8.69
CA ASP A 214 2.58 18.56 7.70
C ASP A 214 1.82 18.93 6.42
N ALA A 215 2.54 19.16 5.33
CA ALA A 215 1.98 19.60 4.05
C ALA A 215 0.89 18.66 3.52
N ILE A 216 1.06 17.35 3.71
CA ILE A 216 0.10 16.35 3.25
C ILE A 216 -1.19 16.43 4.08
N SER A 217 -1.09 16.59 5.41
CA SER A 217 -2.25 16.76 6.29
C SER A 217 -3.03 18.03 5.94
N ILE A 218 -2.35 19.15 5.70
CA ILE A 218 -2.96 20.43 5.30
C ILE A 218 -3.62 20.29 3.92
N GLY A 219 -2.87 19.90 2.89
CA GLY A 219 -3.38 19.77 1.52
C GLY A 219 -4.55 18.78 1.43
N SER A 220 -4.48 17.67 2.17
CA SER A 220 -5.56 16.69 2.22
C SER A 220 -6.80 17.16 2.98
N PHE A 221 -6.66 18.06 3.95
CA PHE A 221 -7.81 18.67 4.63
C PHE A 221 -8.61 19.53 3.65
N HIS A 222 -7.93 20.37 2.87
CA HIS A 222 -8.57 21.19 1.84
C HIS A 222 -9.19 20.34 0.73
N ALA A 223 -8.51 19.26 0.31
CA ALA A 223 -9.05 18.33 -0.67
C ALA A 223 -10.35 17.67 -0.19
N THR A 224 -10.34 17.10 1.02
CA THR A 224 -11.53 16.48 1.62
C THR A 224 -12.65 17.48 1.83
N SER A 225 -12.32 18.72 2.22
CA SER A 225 -13.29 19.82 2.36
C SER A 225 -13.96 20.21 1.04
N ASN A 226 -13.31 19.96 -0.09
CA ASN A 226 -13.84 20.14 -1.44
C ASN A 226 -14.44 18.85 -2.03
N GLY A 227 -14.70 17.83 -1.20
CA GLY A 227 -15.34 16.58 -1.63
C GLY A 227 -14.41 15.60 -2.36
N ILE A 228 -13.10 15.77 -2.23
CA ILE A 228 -12.07 14.97 -2.90
C ILE A 228 -11.45 14.00 -1.88
N LEU A 229 -11.52 12.69 -2.15
CA LEU A 229 -10.90 11.70 -1.26
C LEU A 229 -9.38 11.68 -1.45
N VAL A 230 -8.63 11.68 -0.36
CA VAL A 230 -7.19 11.45 -0.37
C VAL A 230 -6.86 10.06 0.17
N VAL A 231 -6.15 9.28 -0.64
CA VAL A 231 -5.65 7.94 -0.28
C VAL A 231 -4.14 8.01 -0.14
N SER A 232 -3.62 7.56 1.00
CA SER A 232 -2.20 7.70 1.33
C SER A 232 -1.59 6.40 1.84
N SER A 233 -0.30 6.18 1.57
CA SER A 233 0.46 5.04 2.09
C SER A 233 0.76 5.18 3.59
N ALA A 234 0.74 4.09 4.36
CA ALA A 234 1.04 4.14 5.80
C ALA A 234 2.53 4.28 6.16
N GLY A 235 3.44 4.08 5.21
CA GLY A 235 4.90 4.04 5.45
C GLY A 235 5.47 2.61 5.52
N ASN A 236 6.80 2.51 5.44
CA ASN A 236 7.52 1.23 5.29
C ASN A 236 8.52 0.94 6.43
N ALA A 237 8.32 1.54 7.62
CA ALA A 237 9.24 1.40 8.74
C ALA A 237 9.09 0.08 9.51
N GLY A 238 7.92 -0.57 9.43
CA GLY A 238 7.68 -1.89 10.03
C GLY A 238 7.79 -1.94 11.55
N ARG A 239 7.67 -0.79 12.25
CA ARG A 239 7.73 -0.70 13.72
C ARG A 239 6.35 -0.37 14.29
N GLN A 240 6.15 -0.66 15.58
CA GLN A 240 4.94 -0.22 16.28
C GLN A 240 4.90 1.30 16.34
N SER A 241 3.71 1.88 16.20
CA SER A 241 3.48 3.33 16.15
C SER A 241 4.27 4.04 15.04
N SER A 242 4.64 3.35 13.96
CA SER A 242 5.42 3.91 12.85
C SER A 242 4.61 4.33 11.62
N ALA A 243 3.29 4.24 11.70
CA ALA A 243 2.41 4.74 10.66
C ALA A 243 2.54 6.26 10.53
N THR A 244 2.60 6.73 9.29
CA THR A 244 2.49 8.15 8.92
C THR A 244 1.22 8.37 8.07
N ASN A 245 1.00 9.59 7.59
CA ASN A 245 -0.25 10.04 6.98
C ASN A 245 -1.44 9.80 7.94
N LEU A 246 -1.32 10.34 9.16
CA LEU A 246 -2.20 10.00 10.29
C LEU A 246 -3.52 10.76 10.33
N ALA A 247 -3.74 11.75 9.46
CA ALA A 247 -4.93 12.59 9.53
C ALA A 247 -6.24 11.79 9.34
N PRO A 248 -7.31 12.07 10.11
CA PRO A 248 -8.56 11.30 10.03
C PRO A 248 -9.33 11.48 8.71
N TRP A 249 -9.12 12.59 8.02
CA TRP A 249 -9.74 12.87 6.71
C TRP A 249 -9.03 12.14 5.55
N MET A 250 -7.90 11.48 5.78
CA MET A 250 -7.20 10.65 4.79
C MET A 250 -7.52 9.17 4.96
N LEU A 251 -7.53 8.40 3.87
CA LEU A 251 -7.60 6.93 3.89
C LEU A 251 -6.18 6.33 3.82
N THR A 252 -5.67 5.85 4.95
CA THR A 252 -4.28 5.40 5.12
C THR A 252 -4.14 3.90 4.95
N VAL A 253 -3.22 3.46 4.08
CA VAL A 253 -3.20 2.08 3.56
C VAL A 253 -1.94 1.32 3.98
N ALA A 254 -2.15 0.17 4.62
CA ALA A 254 -1.13 -0.81 4.97
C ALA A 254 -0.82 -1.74 3.79
N ALA A 255 0.38 -2.32 3.77
CA ALA A 255 0.81 -3.26 2.75
C ALA A 255 0.60 -4.71 3.20
N GLY A 256 -0.06 -5.49 2.37
CA GLY A 256 -0.20 -6.93 2.54
C GLY A 256 0.30 -7.73 1.34
N THR A 257 0.41 -9.03 1.55
CA THR A 257 0.86 -10.01 0.56
C THR A 257 -0.26 -10.43 -0.37
N THR A 258 0.12 -10.95 -1.54
CA THR A 258 -0.73 -11.83 -2.35
C THR A 258 -0.28 -13.27 -2.13
N ASP A 259 -0.88 -14.22 -2.83
CA ASP A 259 -0.42 -15.61 -2.93
C ASP A 259 0.66 -15.81 -4.03
N ARG A 260 1.23 -14.73 -4.58
CA ARG A 260 2.35 -14.80 -5.53
C ARG A 260 3.70 -14.59 -4.84
N SER A 261 4.66 -15.47 -5.14
CA SER A 261 6.05 -15.38 -4.70
C SER A 261 7.02 -15.41 -5.89
N PHE A 262 8.19 -14.78 -5.75
CA PHE A 262 9.25 -14.76 -6.74
C PHE A 262 10.48 -15.47 -6.17
N VAL A 263 10.48 -16.78 -6.37
CA VAL A 263 11.39 -17.69 -5.67
C VAL A 263 12.62 -17.96 -6.52
N SER A 264 13.78 -17.95 -5.86
CA SER A 264 15.04 -18.49 -6.36
C SER A 264 15.50 -19.60 -5.42
N TYR A 265 16.03 -20.70 -5.97
CA TYR A 265 16.57 -21.79 -5.14
C TYR A 265 18.09 -21.75 -5.12
N ILE A 266 18.63 -21.98 -3.93
CA ILE A 266 20.05 -22.22 -3.71
C ILE A 266 20.23 -23.72 -3.61
N ARG A 267 20.97 -24.29 -4.57
CA ARG A 267 21.37 -25.71 -4.54
C ARG A 267 22.73 -25.81 -3.86
N LEU A 268 22.78 -26.49 -2.71
CA LEU A 268 24.02 -26.84 -2.01
C LEU A 268 24.65 -28.07 -2.66
N ALA A 269 25.98 -28.25 -2.57
CA ALA A 269 26.64 -29.41 -3.18
C ALA A 269 26.22 -30.76 -2.59
N ASN A 270 25.64 -30.77 -1.38
CA ASN A 270 25.07 -31.97 -0.76
C ASN A 270 23.66 -32.34 -1.29
N GLY A 271 23.18 -31.67 -2.34
CA GLY A 271 21.87 -31.90 -2.95
C GLY A 271 20.69 -31.19 -2.28
N THR A 272 20.91 -30.48 -1.17
CA THR A 272 19.86 -29.73 -0.47
C THR A 272 19.48 -28.47 -1.25
N TYR A 273 18.18 -28.20 -1.35
CA TYR A 273 17.64 -26.96 -1.90
C TYR A 273 17.17 -26.04 -0.78
N ILE A 274 17.57 -24.78 -0.83
CA ILE A 274 17.11 -23.73 0.07
C ILE A 274 16.35 -22.69 -0.75
N THR A 275 15.13 -22.40 -0.32
CA THR A 275 14.27 -21.39 -0.93
C THR A 275 14.68 -20.00 -0.49
N GLY A 276 14.83 -19.09 -1.45
CA GLY A 276 14.99 -17.65 -1.23
C GLY A 276 14.10 -16.83 -2.17
N GLU A 277 14.09 -15.53 -1.98
CA GLU A 277 13.33 -14.57 -2.80
C GLU A 277 14.27 -13.76 -3.71
N SER A 278 13.91 -13.62 -4.98
CA SER A 278 14.73 -12.92 -5.98
C SER A 278 13.94 -12.54 -7.22
N LEU A 279 14.39 -11.48 -7.89
CA LEU A 279 13.97 -11.13 -9.26
C LEU A 279 15.10 -11.37 -10.28
N SER A 280 16.22 -11.93 -9.84
CA SER A 280 17.37 -12.22 -10.69
C SER A 280 17.07 -13.36 -11.67
N THR A 281 17.13 -13.07 -12.97
CA THR A 281 16.94 -14.05 -14.05
C THR A 281 18.27 -14.59 -14.60
N TYR A 282 19.40 -14.24 -13.98
CA TYR A 282 20.70 -14.72 -14.42
C TYR A 282 20.86 -16.23 -14.23
N HIS A 283 21.48 -16.87 -15.21
CA HIS A 283 21.77 -18.30 -15.19
C HIS A 283 23.21 -18.56 -14.78
N MET A 284 23.40 -19.33 -13.70
CA MET A 284 24.69 -19.90 -13.35
C MET A 284 24.88 -21.22 -14.08
N LYS A 285 26.02 -21.42 -14.76
CA LYS A 285 26.33 -22.67 -15.47
C LYS A 285 26.90 -23.75 -14.54
N ASN A 286 27.69 -23.34 -13.55
CA ASN A 286 28.41 -24.21 -12.64
C ASN A 286 28.09 -23.85 -11.18
N SER A 287 28.42 -24.75 -10.25
CA SER A 287 28.49 -24.42 -8.83
C SER A 287 29.77 -23.65 -8.53
N PHE A 288 29.71 -22.68 -7.62
CA PHE A 288 30.85 -21.85 -7.24
C PHE A 288 31.14 -21.97 -5.74
N ARG A 289 32.41 -21.83 -5.37
CA ARG A 289 32.82 -21.78 -3.96
C ARG A 289 32.08 -20.62 -3.28
N THR A 290 31.49 -20.91 -2.13
CA THR A 290 30.68 -19.94 -1.37
C THR A 290 31.37 -19.60 -0.06
N ILE A 291 31.53 -18.32 0.22
CA ILE A 291 32.21 -17.83 1.43
C ILE A 291 31.40 -16.70 2.10
N PRO A 292 31.48 -16.57 3.43
CA PRO A 292 31.06 -15.36 4.13
C PRO A 292 31.82 -14.13 3.62
N ALA A 293 31.13 -13.01 3.42
CA ALA A 293 31.78 -11.78 2.97
C ALA A 293 32.84 -11.25 3.97
N SER A 294 32.73 -11.61 5.24
CA SER A 294 33.76 -11.36 6.27
C SER A 294 35.12 -11.97 5.94
N GLU A 295 35.17 -13.10 5.22
CA GLU A 295 36.42 -13.73 4.77
C GLU A 295 37.02 -13.01 3.55
N ALA A 296 36.20 -12.31 2.78
CA ALA A 296 36.61 -11.48 1.66
C ALA A 296 37.00 -10.05 2.09
N ASN A 297 37.32 -9.81 3.36
CA ASN A 297 37.65 -8.49 3.88
C ASN A 297 38.90 -7.87 3.19
N ALA A 298 38.76 -6.60 2.77
CA ALA A 298 39.82 -5.74 2.23
C ALA A 298 40.90 -5.33 3.25
N GLY A 299 40.58 -5.33 4.54
CA GLY A 299 41.51 -5.00 5.63
C GLY A 299 41.33 -3.60 6.22
N TYR A 300 40.75 -2.66 5.47
CA TYR A 300 40.39 -1.32 5.97
C TYR A 300 39.15 -1.33 6.90
N PHE A 301 38.29 -2.33 6.72
CA PHE A 301 37.12 -2.56 7.55
C PHE A 301 37.34 -3.77 8.45
N THR A 302 36.59 -3.86 9.55
CA THR A 302 36.56 -5.10 10.33
C THR A 302 35.88 -6.22 9.54
N PRO A 303 36.21 -7.50 9.78
CA PRO A 303 35.48 -8.61 9.14
C PRO A 303 33.96 -8.56 9.36
N TYR A 304 33.52 -8.02 10.51
CA TYR A 304 32.11 -7.80 10.81
C TYR A 304 31.49 -6.75 9.87
N GLN A 305 32.12 -5.58 9.71
CA GLN A 305 31.65 -4.55 8.78
C GLN A 305 31.63 -5.06 7.33
N SER A 306 32.67 -5.78 6.92
CA SER A 306 32.73 -6.37 5.56
C SER A 306 31.67 -7.45 5.33
N SER A 307 31.10 -8.04 6.40
CA SER A 307 29.98 -8.98 6.27
C SER A 307 28.71 -8.35 5.71
N PHE A 308 28.57 -7.03 5.78
CA PHE A 308 27.45 -6.28 5.18
C PHE A 308 27.69 -5.94 3.70
N CYS A 309 28.87 -6.25 3.16
CA CYS A 309 29.24 -5.92 1.78
C CYS A 309 29.07 -4.42 1.49
N LEU A 310 29.59 -3.60 2.41
CA LEU A 310 29.62 -2.14 2.28
C LEU A 310 30.55 -1.72 1.16
N ASP A 311 30.34 -0.51 0.65
CA ASP A 311 31.21 0.04 -0.38
C ASP A 311 32.68 -0.02 0.06
N SER A 312 33.55 -0.44 -0.85
CA SER A 312 34.98 -0.65 -0.63
C SER A 312 35.38 -1.65 0.47
N SER A 313 34.44 -2.42 1.06
CA SER A 313 34.76 -3.35 2.16
C SER A 313 35.34 -4.69 1.69
N LEU A 314 35.25 -5.00 0.40
CA LEU A 314 35.56 -6.32 -0.16
C LEU A 314 36.88 -6.32 -0.94
N ASN A 315 37.74 -7.31 -0.66
CA ASN A 315 38.98 -7.56 -1.39
C ASN A 315 38.67 -8.30 -2.70
N ARG A 316 39.03 -7.70 -3.83
CA ARG A 316 38.80 -8.27 -5.18
C ARG A 316 39.41 -9.66 -5.35
N THR A 317 40.65 -9.89 -4.90
CA THR A 317 41.34 -11.18 -5.04
C THR A 317 40.65 -12.28 -4.25
N LYS A 318 40.17 -11.96 -3.04
CA LYS A 318 39.44 -12.93 -2.21
C LYS A 318 38.02 -13.18 -2.73
N ALA A 319 37.34 -12.17 -3.26
CA ALA A 319 35.96 -12.27 -3.75
C ALA A 319 35.84 -12.91 -5.15
N ARG A 320 36.84 -12.71 -6.02
CA ARG A 320 36.76 -13.10 -7.45
C ARG A 320 36.36 -14.57 -7.63
N GLY A 321 35.34 -14.78 -8.46
CA GLY A 321 34.84 -16.11 -8.84
C GLY A 321 34.17 -16.90 -7.72
N LYS A 322 33.73 -16.25 -6.63
CA LYS A 322 33.03 -16.89 -5.50
C LYS A 322 31.62 -16.33 -5.33
N ILE A 323 30.75 -17.08 -4.67
CA ILE A 323 29.47 -16.55 -4.16
C ILE A 323 29.72 -15.98 -2.78
N LEU A 324 29.35 -14.71 -2.57
CA LEU A 324 29.49 -14.04 -1.28
C LEU A 324 28.19 -14.11 -0.48
N ILE A 325 28.31 -14.40 0.81
CA ILE A 325 27.21 -14.26 1.77
C ILE A 325 27.33 -12.91 2.46
N CYS A 326 26.42 -12.01 2.12
CA CYS A 326 26.27 -10.71 2.74
C CYS A 326 25.16 -10.75 3.79
N ARG A 327 25.23 -9.86 4.78
CA ARG A 327 24.22 -9.72 5.84
C ARG A 327 23.52 -8.38 5.73
N ARG A 328 22.28 -8.34 6.20
CA ARG A 328 21.52 -7.11 6.44
C ARG A 328 20.82 -7.18 7.79
N THR A 329 21.02 -6.17 8.61
CA THR A 329 20.37 -6.01 9.92
C THR A 329 19.07 -5.22 9.80
N ARG A 330 18.23 -5.33 10.83
CA ARG A 330 16.99 -4.56 10.94
C ARG A 330 17.29 -3.06 11.01
N GLY A 331 16.71 -2.28 10.10
CA GLY A 331 16.88 -0.82 10.06
C GLY A 331 18.08 -0.33 9.24
N SER A 332 18.80 -1.22 8.55
CA SER A 332 19.80 -0.86 7.54
C SER A 332 19.16 0.02 6.45
N SER A 333 19.80 1.16 6.15
CA SER A 333 19.41 2.13 5.12
C SER A 333 20.01 1.80 3.75
N GLU A 334 21.01 0.90 3.71
CA GLU A 334 21.69 0.49 2.49
C GLU A 334 20.70 -0.15 1.50
N SER A 335 20.86 0.11 0.21
CA SER A 335 20.01 -0.51 -0.81
C SER A 335 20.49 -1.93 -1.12
N ARG A 336 19.57 -2.90 -1.18
CA ARG A 336 19.91 -4.29 -1.56
C ARG A 336 20.52 -4.38 -2.96
N VAL A 337 20.07 -3.48 -3.86
CA VAL A 337 20.60 -3.39 -5.22
C VAL A 337 22.03 -2.83 -5.19
N SER A 338 22.30 -1.78 -4.41
CA SER A 338 23.65 -1.21 -4.31
C SER A 338 24.63 -2.20 -3.69
N THR A 339 24.23 -2.94 -2.64
CA THR A 339 25.03 -4.03 -2.08
C THR A 339 25.40 -5.07 -3.15
N SER A 340 24.46 -5.40 -4.04
CA SER A 340 24.74 -6.34 -5.15
C SER A 340 25.71 -5.78 -6.19
N MET A 341 25.75 -4.46 -6.37
CA MET A 341 26.70 -3.78 -7.26
C MET A 341 28.11 -3.83 -6.67
N VAL A 342 28.27 -3.57 -5.37
CA VAL A 342 29.56 -3.72 -4.66
C VAL A 342 30.11 -5.15 -4.82
N VAL A 343 29.24 -6.16 -4.66
CA VAL A 343 29.63 -7.57 -4.85
C VAL A 343 30.04 -7.86 -6.31
N LYS A 344 29.35 -7.26 -7.29
CA LYS A 344 29.72 -7.35 -8.71
C LYS A 344 31.09 -6.72 -8.98
N GLU A 345 31.34 -5.53 -8.46
CA GLU A 345 32.60 -4.78 -8.62
C GLU A 345 33.78 -5.49 -7.95
N ALA A 346 33.53 -6.24 -6.88
CA ALA A 346 34.51 -7.13 -6.26
C ALA A 346 34.85 -8.37 -7.13
N GLY A 347 34.15 -8.60 -8.25
CA GLY A 347 34.36 -9.71 -9.17
C GLY A 347 33.75 -11.04 -8.72
N ALA A 348 32.80 -11.01 -7.76
CA ALA A 348 32.12 -12.19 -7.29
C ALA A 348 31.19 -12.80 -8.36
N ALA A 349 30.99 -14.11 -8.30
CA ALA A 349 30.12 -14.86 -9.20
C ALA A 349 28.63 -14.78 -8.84
N GLY A 350 28.31 -14.42 -7.60
CA GLY A 350 26.93 -14.29 -7.12
C GLY A 350 26.84 -13.83 -5.67
N MET A 351 25.62 -13.59 -5.19
CA MET A 351 25.35 -13.07 -3.85
C MET A 351 24.19 -13.80 -3.17
N ILE A 352 24.40 -14.26 -1.94
CA ILE A 352 23.32 -14.66 -1.04
C ILE A 352 23.22 -13.60 0.04
N LEU A 353 22.09 -12.92 0.12
CA LEU A 353 21.84 -11.91 1.15
C LEU A 353 21.02 -12.54 2.29
N ILE A 354 21.60 -12.62 3.48
CA ILE A 354 20.86 -12.99 4.69
C ILE A 354 20.25 -11.73 5.27
N ASP A 355 18.93 -11.65 5.20
CA ASP A 355 18.16 -10.55 5.75
C ASP A 355 17.51 -10.95 7.08
N GLU A 356 17.85 -10.23 8.14
CA GLU A 356 17.31 -10.48 9.48
C GLU A 356 15.82 -10.12 9.59
N MET A 357 15.27 -9.25 8.74
CA MET A 357 13.84 -8.96 8.71
C MET A 357 13.03 -10.07 8.04
N GLY A 358 13.62 -10.77 7.07
CA GLY A 358 12.94 -11.85 6.32
C GLY A 358 11.65 -11.40 5.65
N ASP A 359 11.58 -10.17 5.15
CA ASP A 359 10.36 -9.50 4.67
C ASP A 359 9.76 -10.01 3.35
N HIS A 360 10.30 -11.12 2.83
CA HIS A 360 9.94 -11.75 1.56
C HIS A 360 9.84 -10.81 0.34
N VAL A 361 10.49 -9.64 0.40
CA VAL A 361 10.56 -8.72 -0.73
C VAL A 361 11.54 -9.30 -1.74
N ALA A 362 11.07 -9.51 -2.96
CA ALA A 362 11.89 -9.97 -4.07
C ALA A 362 12.71 -8.81 -4.62
N ASN A 363 14.02 -9.01 -4.82
CA ASN A 363 14.93 -7.94 -5.18
C ASN A 363 15.64 -8.20 -6.50
N HIS A 364 15.94 -7.11 -7.19
CA HIS A 364 16.88 -7.09 -8.29
C HIS A 364 18.31 -7.24 -7.76
N PHE A 365 19.14 -7.95 -8.51
CA PHE A 365 20.55 -8.11 -8.22
C PHE A 365 21.38 -7.83 -9.47
N ALA A 366 22.54 -7.21 -9.31
CA ALA A 366 23.49 -6.96 -10.40
C ALA A 366 24.25 -8.22 -10.85
N VAL A 367 24.19 -9.27 -10.03
CA VAL A 367 24.77 -10.63 -10.23
C VAL A 367 23.69 -11.68 -9.93
N PRO A 368 23.88 -12.98 -10.28
CA PRO A 368 23.03 -14.04 -9.75
C PRO A 368 22.92 -13.90 -8.23
N GLY A 369 21.70 -13.76 -7.72
CA GLY A 369 21.53 -13.47 -6.30
C GLY A 369 20.15 -13.78 -5.76
N THR A 370 20.07 -13.93 -4.45
CA THR A 370 18.83 -14.24 -3.73
C THR A 370 18.89 -13.76 -2.29
N VAL A 371 17.74 -13.38 -1.73
CA VAL A 371 17.58 -13.09 -0.31
C VAL A 371 17.06 -14.32 0.42
N VAL A 372 17.53 -14.54 1.64
CA VAL A 372 16.98 -15.54 2.57
C VAL A 372 16.80 -14.92 3.95
N GLY A 373 15.75 -15.34 4.66
CA GLY A 373 15.57 -14.96 6.06
C GLY A 373 16.60 -15.63 6.98
N LYS A 374 16.80 -15.07 8.18
CA LYS A 374 17.76 -15.54 9.20
C LYS A 374 17.79 -17.06 9.39
N LYS A 375 16.63 -17.70 9.59
CA LYS A 375 16.53 -19.16 9.81
C LYS A 375 17.12 -19.98 8.66
N MET A 376 16.90 -19.57 7.41
CA MET A 376 17.48 -20.25 6.25
C MET A 376 18.95 -19.85 6.06
N GLY A 377 19.30 -18.60 6.32
CA GLY A 377 20.69 -18.12 6.33
C GLY A 377 21.58 -18.91 7.29
N ASP A 378 21.11 -19.18 8.51
CA ASP A 378 21.85 -19.97 9.51
C ASP A 378 22.12 -21.41 9.03
N LYS A 379 21.19 -22.01 8.27
CA LYS A 379 21.42 -23.32 7.64
C LYS A 379 22.51 -23.27 6.58
N ILE A 380 22.54 -22.20 5.77
CA ILE A 380 23.61 -22.00 4.77
C ILE A 380 24.96 -21.81 5.45
N ILE A 381 25.02 -20.99 6.49
CA ILE A 381 26.25 -20.75 7.26
C ILE A 381 26.73 -22.05 7.94
N SER A 382 25.81 -22.83 8.53
CA SER A 382 26.12 -24.14 9.10
C SER A 382 26.70 -25.09 8.06
N TYR A 383 26.10 -25.17 6.88
CA TYR A 383 26.62 -25.97 5.77
C TYR A 383 28.03 -25.53 5.38
N ILE A 384 28.30 -24.23 5.26
CA ILE A 384 29.63 -23.73 4.86
C ILE A 384 30.69 -24.09 5.90
N LYS A 385 30.36 -23.99 7.20
CA LYS A 385 31.27 -24.39 8.28
C LYS A 385 31.52 -25.90 8.31
N SER A 386 30.59 -26.72 7.81
CA SER A 386 30.71 -28.17 7.81
C SER A 386 31.65 -28.74 6.75
N THR A 387 32.09 -27.95 5.76
CA THR A 387 32.94 -28.42 4.66
C THR A 387 34.00 -27.40 4.23
N ARG A 388 35.22 -27.87 3.93
CA ARG A 388 36.34 -27.00 3.50
C ARG A 388 36.11 -26.36 2.12
N HIS A 389 35.30 -26.98 1.27
CA HIS A 389 35.02 -26.54 -0.11
C HIS A 389 33.52 -26.42 -0.38
N ALA A 390 32.83 -25.64 0.46
CA ALA A 390 31.41 -25.35 0.28
C ALA A 390 31.15 -24.72 -1.09
N SER A 391 30.32 -25.38 -1.89
CA SER A 391 29.95 -24.91 -3.23
C SER A 391 28.43 -24.84 -3.35
N THR A 392 27.95 -23.75 -3.95
CA THR A 392 26.52 -23.52 -4.15
C THR A 392 26.24 -23.03 -5.56
N MET A 393 24.99 -23.18 -5.98
CA MET A 393 24.49 -22.68 -7.25
C MET A 393 23.18 -21.95 -6.98
N ILE A 394 23.07 -20.71 -7.46
CA ILE A 394 21.83 -19.93 -7.39
C ILE A 394 21.10 -20.12 -8.72
N LEU A 395 19.88 -20.64 -8.63
CA LEU A 395 19.02 -20.83 -9.80
C LEU A 395 18.29 -19.53 -10.14
N PRO A 396 17.96 -19.28 -11.43
CA PRO A 396 17.20 -18.11 -11.82
C PRO A 396 15.84 -18.09 -11.10
N ALA A 397 15.36 -16.88 -10.81
CA ALA A 397 14.07 -16.69 -10.18
C ALA A 397 12.93 -17.25 -11.04
N LYS A 398 11.87 -17.70 -10.37
CA LYS A 398 10.61 -18.14 -11.00
C LYS A 398 9.41 -17.61 -10.23
N THR A 399 8.32 -17.39 -10.94
CA THR A 399 7.04 -17.03 -10.33
C THR A 399 6.31 -18.28 -9.86
N ILE A 400 5.85 -18.29 -8.61
CA ILE A 400 5.02 -19.35 -8.04
C ILE A 400 3.75 -18.71 -7.47
N LEU A 401 2.60 -19.29 -7.78
CA LEU A 401 1.29 -18.92 -7.22
C LEU A 401 0.87 -19.95 -6.18
N GLY A 402 0.23 -19.52 -5.10
CA GLY A 402 -0.26 -20.37 -4.03
C GLY A 402 0.82 -20.94 -3.10
N LEU A 403 2.05 -20.40 -3.13
CA LEU A 403 3.13 -20.88 -2.27
C LEU A 403 2.92 -20.51 -0.80
N GLN A 404 2.45 -19.29 -0.54
CA GLN A 404 2.08 -18.81 0.77
C GLN A 404 0.60 -18.46 0.82
N ASP A 405 0.00 -18.72 1.97
CA ASP A 405 -1.38 -18.30 2.22
C ASP A 405 -1.42 -16.79 2.42
N GLY A 406 -2.16 -16.09 1.55
CA GLY A 406 -2.38 -14.65 1.63
C GLY A 406 -3.86 -14.29 1.91
N PRO A 407 -4.12 -13.03 2.32
CA PRO A 407 -3.14 -11.99 2.55
C PRO A 407 -2.55 -12.09 3.96
N ARG A 408 -1.30 -11.65 4.09
CA ARG A 408 -0.63 -11.38 5.35
C ARG A 408 -0.17 -9.92 5.38
N VAL A 409 -0.05 -9.31 6.55
CA VAL A 409 0.52 -7.95 6.65
C VAL A 409 2.03 -8.02 6.45
N ALA A 410 2.55 -7.28 5.49
CA ALA A 410 3.98 -7.30 5.15
C ALA A 410 4.84 -6.80 6.32
N ALA A 411 6.03 -7.39 6.50
CA ALA A 411 6.91 -7.08 7.63
C ALA A 411 7.27 -5.58 7.72
N PHE A 412 7.52 -4.97 6.56
CA PHE A 412 7.88 -3.56 6.42
C PHE A 412 6.69 -2.61 6.61
N SER A 413 5.44 -3.07 6.55
CA SER A 413 4.28 -2.18 6.65
C SER A 413 4.30 -1.47 8.00
N SER A 414 4.31 -0.14 7.99
CA SER A 414 4.20 0.65 9.21
C SER A 414 2.90 0.36 9.95
N ARG A 415 2.95 0.42 11.29
CA ARG A 415 1.88 -0.04 12.19
C ARG A 415 1.41 1.10 13.10
N GLY A 416 0.16 1.03 13.53
CA GLY A 416 -0.37 1.87 14.60
C GLY A 416 0.17 1.50 16.00
N PRO A 417 -0.36 2.12 17.07
CA PRO A 417 -1.37 3.19 17.05
C PRO A 417 -0.88 4.49 16.38
N SER A 418 -1.81 5.39 16.06
CA SER A 418 -1.48 6.75 15.64
C SER A 418 -0.66 7.45 16.73
N SER A 419 0.46 8.08 16.36
CA SER A 419 1.32 8.82 17.30
C SER A 419 0.74 10.18 17.68
N LEU A 420 -0.16 10.73 16.87
CA LEU A 420 -0.76 12.06 17.07
C LEU A 420 -2.12 11.97 17.77
N THR A 421 -2.98 11.05 17.34
CA THR A 421 -4.33 10.90 17.90
C THR A 421 -4.66 9.42 18.08
N PRO A 422 -4.24 8.81 19.21
CA PRO A 422 -4.44 7.38 19.46
C PRO A 422 -5.92 6.93 19.44
N GLU A 423 -6.87 7.85 19.62
CA GLU A 423 -8.33 7.65 19.50
C GLU A 423 -8.77 7.31 18.06
N ILE A 424 -7.94 7.62 17.06
CA ILE A 424 -8.19 7.31 15.65
C ILE A 424 -7.31 6.14 15.23
N LEU A 425 -7.95 5.05 14.79
CA LEU A 425 -7.26 3.85 14.34
C LEU A 425 -6.48 4.15 13.05
N LYS A 426 -5.19 3.79 13.04
CA LYS A 426 -4.34 3.77 11.85
C LYS A 426 -3.49 2.50 11.82
N PRO A 427 -3.18 1.95 10.62
CA PRO A 427 -3.73 2.33 9.32
C PRO A 427 -5.25 2.05 9.22
N ASP A 428 -5.92 2.50 8.16
CA ASP A 428 -7.37 2.35 8.00
C ASP A 428 -7.76 0.99 7.42
N VAL A 429 -6.99 0.52 6.43
CA VAL A 429 -7.16 -0.77 5.72
C VAL A 429 -5.81 -1.30 5.24
N ALA A 430 -5.77 -2.57 4.83
CA ALA A 430 -4.65 -3.19 4.13
C ALA A 430 -5.01 -3.57 2.68
N ALA A 431 -4.03 -3.51 1.79
CA ALA A 431 -4.18 -3.86 0.37
C ALA A 431 -2.90 -4.53 -0.18
N PRO A 432 -2.94 -5.17 -1.37
CA PRO A 432 -1.74 -5.76 -1.97
C PRO A 432 -0.62 -4.72 -2.14
N GLY A 433 0.51 -4.94 -1.47
CA GLY A 433 1.66 -4.03 -1.50
C GLY A 433 3.01 -4.76 -1.59
N LEU A 434 3.04 -6.09 -1.51
CA LEU A 434 4.26 -6.89 -1.65
C LEU A 434 4.36 -7.48 -3.06
N ASN A 435 5.50 -7.23 -3.73
CA ASN A 435 5.89 -7.79 -5.02
C ASN A 435 4.84 -7.57 -6.13
N ILE A 436 4.46 -6.30 -6.32
CA ILE A 436 3.45 -5.84 -7.27
C ILE A 436 4.11 -5.48 -8.60
N LEU A 437 3.64 -6.09 -9.69
CA LEU A 437 4.08 -5.85 -11.06
C LEU A 437 3.20 -4.78 -11.72
N ALA A 438 3.81 -3.68 -12.16
CA ALA A 438 3.11 -2.59 -12.83
C ALA A 438 4.01 -1.87 -13.86
N ALA A 439 3.50 -0.82 -14.52
CA ALA A 439 4.27 0.00 -15.47
C ALA A 439 5.49 0.65 -14.82
N TRP A 440 6.51 0.91 -15.62
CA TRP A 440 7.74 1.55 -15.19
C TRP A 440 8.26 2.52 -16.24
N SER A 441 9.01 3.53 -15.80
CA SER A 441 9.67 4.46 -16.70
C SER A 441 10.94 3.83 -17.29
N PRO A 442 11.05 3.70 -18.63
CA PRO A 442 12.28 3.24 -19.28
C PRO A 442 13.49 4.14 -19.02
N ALA A 443 13.26 5.40 -18.60
CA ALA A 443 14.34 6.31 -18.17
C ALA A 443 15.16 5.75 -16.99
N LYS A 444 14.62 4.77 -16.27
CA LYS A 444 15.30 4.02 -15.21
C LYS A 444 15.58 2.58 -15.69
N ASN A 445 16.80 2.36 -16.17
CA ASN A 445 17.36 1.06 -16.59
C ASN A 445 16.68 0.40 -17.82
N ASN A 446 16.02 1.18 -18.69
CA ASN A 446 15.38 0.69 -19.91
C ASN A 446 14.35 -0.44 -19.66
N MET A 447 13.61 -0.35 -18.55
CA MET A 447 12.57 -1.31 -18.16
C MET A 447 11.18 -0.69 -18.36
N HIS A 448 10.26 -1.43 -18.99
CA HIS A 448 8.87 -0.98 -19.21
C HIS A 448 7.90 -1.39 -18.09
N PHE A 449 8.24 -2.45 -17.35
CA PHE A 449 7.48 -2.95 -16.21
C PHE A 449 8.43 -3.31 -15.09
N ASN A 450 7.99 -3.17 -13.85
CA ASN A 450 8.81 -3.44 -12.68
C ASN A 450 7.98 -4.08 -11.56
N ILE A 451 8.67 -4.86 -10.71
CA ILE A 451 8.10 -5.45 -9.50
C ILE A 451 8.63 -4.67 -8.31
N LEU A 452 7.72 -4.06 -7.55
CA LEU A 452 8.06 -3.28 -6.36
C LEU A 452 7.25 -3.72 -5.15
N SER A 453 7.75 -3.37 -3.97
CA SER A 453 7.11 -3.62 -2.69
C SER A 453 7.08 -2.35 -1.86
N GLY A 454 5.95 -2.07 -1.23
CA GLY A 454 5.75 -0.90 -0.39
C GLY A 454 4.27 -0.63 -0.12
N THR A 455 3.99 0.13 0.93
CA THR A 455 2.67 0.76 1.13
C THR A 455 2.33 1.70 -0.03
N SER A 456 3.33 2.23 -0.74
CA SER A 456 3.18 2.95 -2.01
C SER A 456 2.54 2.13 -3.12
N MET A 457 2.62 0.80 -3.10
CA MET A 457 1.90 -0.06 -4.06
C MET A 457 0.52 -0.44 -3.53
N ALA A 458 0.30 -0.44 -2.21
CA ALA A 458 -1.00 -0.71 -1.60
C ALA A 458 -1.97 0.47 -1.75
N CYS A 459 -1.47 1.71 -1.57
CA CYS A 459 -2.21 2.95 -1.75
C CYS A 459 -2.98 3.04 -3.10
N PRO A 460 -2.36 2.80 -4.26
CA PRO A 460 -3.05 2.85 -5.55
C PRO A 460 -4.04 1.70 -5.77
N HIS A 461 -3.91 0.54 -5.08
CA HIS A 461 -4.98 -0.47 -5.11
C HIS A 461 -6.24 0.06 -4.43
N VAL A 462 -6.13 0.69 -3.26
CA VAL A 462 -7.29 1.31 -2.60
C VAL A 462 -7.83 2.49 -3.41
N THR A 463 -6.96 3.28 -4.03
CA THR A 463 -7.34 4.36 -4.96
C THR A 463 -8.18 3.84 -6.13
N GLY A 464 -7.77 2.72 -6.75
CA GLY A 464 -8.54 2.10 -7.83
C GLY A 464 -9.94 1.67 -7.39
N ILE A 465 -10.08 1.12 -6.18
CA ILE A 465 -11.39 0.75 -5.62
C ILE A 465 -12.21 1.98 -5.31
N ALA A 466 -11.61 3.01 -4.70
CA ALA A 466 -12.29 4.28 -4.45
C ALA A 466 -12.81 4.91 -5.75
N ALA A 467 -12.06 4.81 -6.85
CA ALA A 467 -12.50 5.27 -8.17
C ALA A 467 -13.69 4.46 -8.70
N LEU A 468 -13.72 3.14 -8.47
CA LEU A 468 -14.89 2.31 -8.80
C LEU A 468 -16.11 2.71 -7.94
N VAL A 469 -15.94 2.91 -6.63
CA VAL A 469 -17.03 3.37 -5.74
C VAL A 469 -17.54 4.74 -6.19
N LYS A 470 -16.66 5.69 -6.49
CA LYS A 470 -17.02 7.02 -7.01
C LYS A 470 -17.74 6.94 -8.36
N SER A 471 -17.39 5.98 -9.21
CA SER A 471 -18.08 5.77 -10.49
C SER A 471 -19.53 5.33 -10.29
N VAL A 472 -19.80 4.45 -9.31
CA VAL A 472 -21.14 3.97 -8.96
C VAL A 472 -21.92 5.04 -8.20
N TYR A 473 -21.25 5.78 -7.31
CA TYR A 473 -21.84 6.80 -6.46
C TYR A 473 -21.13 8.17 -6.61
N PRO A 474 -21.39 8.92 -7.70
CA PRO A 474 -20.70 10.17 -7.97
C PRO A 474 -20.90 11.26 -6.90
N SER A 475 -22.03 11.23 -6.21
CA SER A 475 -22.38 12.23 -5.18
C SER A 475 -21.89 11.86 -3.77
N TRP A 476 -21.26 10.71 -3.57
CA TRP A 476 -20.75 10.34 -2.25
C TRP A 476 -19.57 11.23 -1.84
N SER A 477 -19.58 11.59 -0.55
CA SER A 477 -18.50 12.30 0.12
C SER A 477 -17.23 11.42 0.21
N PRO A 478 -16.06 12.03 0.47
CA PRO A 478 -14.84 11.27 0.79
C PRO A 478 -15.05 10.27 1.93
N SER A 479 -15.70 10.72 3.01
CA SER A 479 -15.99 9.91 4.21
C SER A 479 -16.90 8.73 3.92
N ALA A 480 -17.90 8.90 3.05
CA ALA A 480 -18.79 7.82 2.61
C ALA A 480 -18.04 6.73 1.85
N ILE A 481 -17.17 7.11 0.90
CA ILE A 481 -16.34 6.17 0.13
C ILE A 481 -15.36 5.45 1.05
N LYS A 482 -14.67 6.20 1.91
CA LYS A 482 -13.77 5.67 2.93
C LYS A 482 -14.50 4.67 3.84
N SER A 483 -15.68 5.00 4.33
CA SER A 483 -16.49 4.11 5.15
C SER A 483 -16.84 2.83 4.42
N ALA A 484 -17.28 2.90 3.16
CA ALA A 484 -17.65 1.72 2.39
C ALA A 484 -16.47 0.73 2.25
N ILE A 485 -15.27 1.26 2.00
CA ILE A 485 -14.05 0.46 1.90
C ILE A 485 -13.66 -0.15 3.26
N MET A 486 -13.73 0.62 4.34
CA MET A 486 -13.34 0.18 5.68
C MET A 486 -14.29 -0.89 6.23
N THR A 487 -15.60 -0.65 6.20
CA THR A 487 -16.58 -1.51 6.88
C THR A 487 -16.84 -2.84 6.17
N THR A 488 -16.44 -2.94 4.90
CA THR A 488 -16.57 -4.15 4.09
C THR A 488 -15.27 -4.95 3.96
N ALA A 489 -14.17 -4.43 4.51
CA ALA A 489 -12.89 -5.13 4.57
C ALA A 489 -13.00 -6.44 5.38
N THR A 490 -12.16 -7.42 5.05
CA THR A 490 -12.14 -8.71 5.71
C THR A 490 -10.92 -8.86 6.62
N VAL A 491 -11.12 -9.43 7.81
CA VAL A 491 -10.05 -9.81 8.74
C VAL A 491 -9.55 -11.24 8.50
N LEU A 492 -10.05 -11.90 7.44
CA LEU A 492 -9.78 -13.30 7.14
C LEU A 492 -8.91 -13.46 5.89
N ASP A 493 -8.08 -14.50 5.89
CA ASP A 493 -7.32 -14.94 4.74
C ASP A 493 -8.16 -15.78 3.76
N LYS A 494 -7.57 -16.17 2.62
CA LYS A 494 -8.24 -17.00 1.62
C LYS A 494 -8.64 -18.39 2.12
N LYS A 495 -8.05 -18.86 3.22
CA LYS A 495 -8.41 -20.10 3.92
C LYS A 495 -9.35 -19.87 5.11
N ARG A 496 -9.91 -18.66 5.24
CA ARG A 496 -10.84 -18.24 6.32
C ARG A 496 -10.23 -18.28 7.73
N ARG A 497 -8.91 -18.14 7.84
CA ARG A 497 -8.21 -17.94 9.11
C ARG A 497 -8.00 -16.46 9.34
N THR A 498 -7.70 -16.04 10.56
CA THR A 498 -7.34 -14.64 10.83
C THR A 498 -6.09 -14.23 10.06
N ILE A 499 -6.08 -13.01 9.53
CA ILE A 499 -4.90 -12.45 8.87
C ILE A 499 -3.71 -12.50 9.83
N ALA A 500 -2.57 -12.94 9.30
CA ALA A 500 -1.32 -13.02 10.04
C ALA A 500 -0.32 -11.95 9.58
N THR A 501 0.70 -11.69 10.38
CA THR A 501 1.87 -10.91 9.97
C THR A 501 2.87 -11.81 9.24
N ASP A 502 3.53 -11.24 8.25
CA ASP A 502 4.65 -11.84 7.55
C ASP A 502 5.99 -11.35 8.18
N PRO A 503 7.03 -12.19 8.28
CA PRO A 503 7.09 -13.63 8.01
C PRO A 503 6.67 -14.52 9.20
N ASP A 504 6.52 -13.93 10.39
CA ASP A 504 6.39 -14.64 11.66
C ASP A 504 5.11 -15.49 11.78
N GLY A 505 4.07 -15.18 11.02
CA GLY A 505 2.78 -15.87 11.09
C GLY A 505 1.98 -15.58 12.36
N LYS A 506 2.32 -14.51 13.10
CA LYS A 506 1.56 -14.08 14.30
C LYS A 506 0.22 -13.51 13.87
N ALA A 507 -0.81 -13.66 14.69
CA ALA A 507 -2.10 -13.04 14.43
C ALA A 507 -1.92 -11.51 14.30
N ALA A 508 -2.36 -10.95 13.18
CA ALA A 508 -2.32 -9.52 12.96
C ALA A 508 -3.47 -8.84 13.72
N THR A 509 -3.25 -7.58 14.08
CA THR A 509 -4.17 -6.76 14.85
C THR A 509 -4.71 -5.62 13.99
N PRO A 510 -5.75 -4.91 14.46
CA PRO A 510 -6.18 -3.66 13.85
C PRO A 510 -5.06 -2.61 13.69
N PHE A 511 -3.99 -2.62 14.50
CA PHE A 511 -2.84 -1.73 14.26
C PHE A 511 -1.95 -2.15 13.10
N ASP A 512 -2.12 -3.38 12.58
CA ASP A 512 -1.39 -3.88 11.42
C ASP A 512 -2.16 -3.64 10.11
N PHE A 513 -3.49 -3.80 10.11
CA PHE A 513 -4.32 -3.76 8.90
C PHE A 513 -5.53 -2.82 8.97
N GLY A 514 -5.75 -2.12 10.08
CA GLY A 514 -6.95 -1.29 10.29
C GLY A 514 -8.22 -2.12 10.40
N SER A 515 -9.16 -1.87 9.50
CA SER A 515 -10.44 -2.57 9.41
C SER A 515 -10.33 -3.96 8.78
N GLY A 516 -9.26 -4.22 8.01
CA GLY A 516 -9.01 -5.49 7.36
C GLY A 516 -8.33 -5.35 6.01
N PHE A 517 -8.19 -6.46 5.31
CA PHE A 517 -7.81 -6.46 3.90
C PHE A 517 -9.03 -6.13 3.03
N ILE A 518 -8.84 -5.25 2.06
CA ILE A 518 -9.91 -4.73 1.20
C ILE A 518 -10.67 -5.83 0.43
N ASP A 519 -11.99 -5.64 0.29
CA ASP A 519 -12.87 -6.43 -0.58
C ASP A 519 -13.54 -5.49 -1.60
N PRO A 520 -13.05 -5.45 -2.85
CA PRO A 520 -13.55 -4.51 -3.83
C PRO A 520 -15.03 -4.69 -4.17
N ILE A 521 -15.52 -5.92 -4.18
CA ILE A 521 -16.88 -6.24 -4.61
C ILE A 521 -17.87 -5.79 -3.54
N LYS A 522 -17.57 -6.07 -2.27
CA LYS A 522 -18.42 -5.63 -1.16
C LYS A 522 -18.40 -4.13 -0.97
N ALA A 523 -17.27 -3.46 -1.20
CA ALA A 523 -17.16 -2.00 -1.09
C ALA A 523 -18.11 -1.24 -2.03
N LEU A 524 -18.54 -1.85 -3.14
CA LEU A 524 -19.50 -1.25 -4.07
C LEU A 524 -20.96 -1.36 -3.60
N ASN A 525 -21.24 -2.15 -2.57
CA ASN A 525 -22.58 -2.25 -1.98
C ASN A 525 -22.49 -2.47 -0.45
N PRO A 526 -22.04 -1.45 0.31
CA PRO A 526 -21.78 -1.58 1.73
C PRO A 526 -23.06 -1.65 2.59
N GLY A 527 -24.22 -1.30 2.02
CA GLY A 527 -25.50 -1.20 2.72
C GLY A 527 -25.61 -0.01 3.69
N ILE A 528 -24.60 0.22 4.52
CA ILE A 528 -24.51 1.34 5.46
C ILE A 528 -23.14 2.01 5.33
N ILE A 529 -23.13 3.32 5.53
CA ILE A 529 -21.91 4.14 5.66
C ILE A 529 -21.94 4.99 6.94
N PHE A 530 -20.74 5.30 7.42
CA PHE A 530 -20.45 6.30 8.45
C PHE A 530 -19.92 7.54 7.74
N ASP A 531 -20.82 8.48 7.48
CA ASP A 531 -20.49 9.71 6.78
C ASP A 531 -20.06 10.80 7.76
N ALA A 532 -19.15 11.67 7.33
CA ALA A 532 -18.63 12.81 8.08
C ALA A 532 -18.43 13.98 7.11
N GLN A 533 -18.79 15.17 7.56
CA GLN A 533 -18.71 16.42 6.79
C GLN A 533 -17.46 17.22 7.19
N PRO A 534 -17.04 18.23 6.38
CA PRO A 534 -15.89 19.06 6.71
C PRO A 534 -15.95 19.69 8.11
N GLU A 535 -17.15 20.05 8.58
CA GLU A 535 -17.40 20.62 9.91
C GLU A 535 -17.10 19.62 11.04
N ASP A 536 -17.27 18.32 10.81
CA ASP A 536 -16.93 17.27 11.78
C ASP A 536 -15.40 17.18 11.97
N TYR A 537 -14.63 17.33 10.88
CA TYR A 537 -13.17 17.37 10.95
C TYR A 537 -12.64 18.65 11.59
N ARG A 538 -13.30 19.79 11.38
CA ARG A 538 -13.00 21.03 12.11
C ARG A 538 -13.26 20.87 13.60
N SER A 539 -14.39 20.26 13.96
CA SER A 539 -14.72 19.96 15.35
C SER A 539 -13.71 19.00 15.99
N PHE A 540 -13.23 18.02 15.22
CA PHE A 540 -12.13 17.14 15.62
C PHE A 540 -10.84 17.93 15.87
N LEU A 541 -10.44 18.82 14.95
CA LEU A 541 -9.23 19.63 15.11
C LEU A 541 -9.31 20.47 16.38
N CYS A 542 -10.44 21.16 16.61
CA CYS A 542 -10.72 21.89 17.86
C CYS A 542 -10.60 21.05 19.13
N ALA A 543 -10.94 19.75 19.07
CA ALA A 543 -10.82 18.86 20.23
C ALA A 543 -9.36 18.45 20.50
N THR A 544 -8.49 18.54 19.50
CA THR A 544 -7.08 18.11 19.57
C THR A 544 -6.10 19.28 19.71
N SER A 545 -6.40 20.44 19.12
CA SER A 545 -5.56 21.65 19.17
C SER A 545 -6.06 22.61 20.25
N HIS A 546 -5.15 23.05 21.12
CA HIS A 546 -5.45 24.03 22.17
C HIS A 546 -5.18 25.48 21.72
N ASP A 547 -4.90 25.69 20.42
CA ASP A 547 -4.51 26.98 19.85
C ASP A 547 -5.34 27.33 18.60
N ASP A 548 -6.17 28.37 18.71
CA ASP A 548 -7.00 28.89 17.62
C ASP A 548 -6.15 29.39 16.44
N ARG A 549 -4.93 29.90 16.70
CA ARG A 549 -4.05 30.42 15.63
C ARG A 549 -3.59 29.31 14.69
N SER A 550 -3.20 28.17 15.25
CA SER A 550 -2.83 26.99 14.48
C SER A 550 -4.02 26.44 13.68
N LEU A 551 -5.23 26.48 14.25
CA LEU A 551 -6.44 26.09 13.53
C LEU A 551 -6.69 26.94 12.28
N HIS A 552 -6.60 28.27 12.39
CA HIS A 552 -6.81 29.18 11.27
C HIS A 552 -5.85 28.93 10.10
N LEU A 553 -4.63 28.44 10.38
CA LEU A 553 -3.66 28.08 9.34
C LEU A 553 -4.12 26.90 8.48
N ILE A 554 -4.88 25.95 9.05
CA ILE A 554 -5.45 24.82 8.29
C ILE A 554 -6.81 25.17 7.70
N THR A 555 -7.69 25.82 8.47
CA THR A 555 -9.07 26.01 8.02
C THR A 555 -9.21 27.13 7.01
N GLY A 556 -8.27 28.08 6.99
CA GLY A 556 -8.29 29.26 6.12
C GLY A 556 -9.41 30.25 6.46
N ASP A 557 -10.09 30.07 7.60
CA ASP A 557 -11.15 30.94 8.09
C ASP A 557 -10.87 31.40 9.54
N ASN A 558 -11.52 32.48 9.96
CA ASN A 558 -11.41 33.01 11.33
C ASN A 558 -12.32 32.24 12.32
N CYS A 559 -12.61 30.96 12.07
CA CYS A 559 -13.48 30.19 12.96
C CYS A 559 -12.79 29.94 14.29
N THR A 560 -13.41 30.34 15.39
CA THR A 560 -12.93 30.06 16.75
C THR A 560 -13.55 28.77 17.27
N CYS A 561 -12.77 27.97 18.02
CA CYS A 561 -13.31 26.80 18.68
C CYS A 561 -14.27 27.25 19.80
N THR A 562 -15.56 27.34 19.49
CA THR A 562 -16.57 27.65 20.52
C THR A 562 -16.54 26.57 21.58
N ARG A 563 -16.68 26.93 22.88
CA ARG A 563 -16.64 26.01 24.04
C ARG A 563 -17.59 24.78 24.00
N ARG A 564 -18.43 24.67 22.95
CA ARG A 564 -19.35 23.56 22.65
C ARG A 564 -18.78 22.52 21.67
N SER A 565 -17.63 22.76 21.04
CA SER A 565 -16.93 21.73 20.25
C SER A 565 -16.56 20.57 21.18
N SER A 566 -16.98 19.35 20.81
CA SER A 566 -16.86 18.16 21.66
C SER A 566 -15.46 17.97 22.25
N SER A 567 -15.38 17.61 23.52
CA SER A 567 -14.13 17.48 24.29
C SER A 567 -13.27 16.27 23.94
N SER A 568 -13.57 15.54 22.85
CA SER A 568 -12.84 14.32 22.49
C SER A 568 -12.87 14.00 21.00
N ALA A 569 -11.70 13.63 20.49
CA ALA A 569 -11.48 13.07 19.16
C ALA A 569 -12.36 11.85 18.84
N THR A 570 -12.84 11.11 19.86
CA THR A 570 -13.67 9.92 19.68
C THR A 570 -15.06 10.19 19.10
N VAL A 571 -15.52 11.46 19.12
CA VAL A 571 -16.84 11.88 18.64
C VAL A 571 -16.94 11.83 17.11
N LEU A 572 -15.82 11.95 16.39
CA LEU A 572 -15.78 11.84 14.94
C LEU A 572 -16.50 10.56 14.49
N ASN A 573 -17.41 10.68 13.51
CA ASN A 573 -18.22 9.57 13.02
C ASN A 573 -17.41 8.59 12.16
N TYR A 574 -16.42 7.96 12.78
CA TYR A 574 -15.41 7.13 12.15
C TYR A 574 -15.80 5.65 12.18
N PRO A 575 -15.53 4.86 11.12
CA PRO A 575 -15.88 3.44 11.02
C PRO A 575 -14.98 2.51 11.87
N SER A 576 -14.43 3.02 12.97
CA SER A 576 -13.75 2.27 14.03
C SER A 576 -13.92 2.98 15.37
N ILE A 577 -13.68 2.28 16.47
CA ILE A 577 -13.66 2.87 17.80
C ILE A 577 -12.37 2.46 18.51
N THR A 578 -11.52 3.45 18.81
CA THR A 578 -10.33 3.27 19.64
C THR A 578 -10.45 4.08 20.92
N ILE A 579 -10.26 3.44 22.06
CA ILE A 579 -10.25 4.07 23.39
C ILE A 579 -8.87 3.80 24.01
N PRO A 580 -7.92 4.75 23.90
CA PRO A 580 -6.55 4.54 24.37
C PRO A 580 -6.41 4.60 25.89
N TYR A 581 -7.41 5.14 26.60
CA TYR A 581 -7.41 5.29 28.05
C TYR A 581 -8.80 5.12 28.65
N LEU A 582 -9.18 3.89 28.98
CA LEU A 582 -10.47 3.55 29.57
C LEU A 582 -10.38 3.34 31.09
N LYS A 583 -10.80 4.31 31.90
CA LYS A 583 -10.72 4.19 33.38
C LYS A 583 -11.72 3.20 33.98
N LYS A 584 -13.02 3.42 33.76
CA LYS A 584 -14.10 2.58 34.32
C LYS A 584 -15.15 2.28 33.25
N SER A 585 -15.76 3.32 32.72
CA SER A 585 -16.67 3.24 31.60
C SER A 585 -16.50 4.43 30.66
N TYR A 586 -16.84 4.21 29.40
CA TYR A 586 -16.84 5.25 28.38
C TYR A 586 -17.88 4.88 27.30
N SER A 587 -18.54 5.89 26.75
CA SER A 587 -19.59 5.67 25.74
C SER A 587 -19.28 6.48 24.51
N VAL A 588 -19.47 5.86 23.35
CA VAL A 588 -19.18 6.45 22.04
C VAL A 588 -20.42 6.34 21.16
N THR A 589 -20.87 7.46 20.60
CA THR A 589 -22.01 7.51 19.69
C THR A 589 -21.52 7.53 18.23
N ARG A 590 -22.22 6.81 17.36
CA ARG A 590 -21.99 6.79 15.91
C ARG A 590 -23.32 6.95 15.18
N THR A 591 -23.25 7.50 13.98
CA THR A 591 -24.42 7.70 13.10
C THR A 591 -24.23 6.90 11.82
N MET A 592 -25.16 5.98 11.56
CA MET A 592 -25.23 5.17 10.35
C MET A 592 -26.18 5.80 9.34
N THR A 593 -25.79 5.82 8.07
CA THR A 593 -26.66 6.22 6.96
C THR A 593 -26.93 5.02 6.07
N ASN A 594 -28.22 4.72 5.82
CA ASN A 594 -28.59 3.63 4.91
C ASN A 594 -28.36 4.02 3.45
N VAL A 595 -27.51 3.27 2.76
CA VAL A 595 -27.25 3.40 1.32
C VAL A 595 -27.57 2.13 0.53
N GLY A 596 -28.11 1.12 1.21
CA GLY A 596 -28.60 -0.12 0.61
C GLY A 596 -30.10 -0.07 0.37
N ASN A 597 -30.71 -1.26 0.38
CA ASN A 597 -32.13 -1.44 0.12
C ASN A 597 -33.01 -0.69 1.14
N PRO A 598 -34.17 -0.15 0.71
CA PRO A 598 -35.18 0.37 1.62
C PRO A 598 -35.75 -0.74 2.49
N ARG A 599 -36.33 -0.38 3.63
CA ARG A 599 -36.91 -1.30 4.62
C ARG A 599 -35.92 -2.37 5.13
N SER A 600 -34.67 -1.97 5.34
CA SER A 600 -33.62 -2.81 5.91
C SER A 600 -33.59 -2.70 7.45
N SER A 601 -33.28 -3.81 8.11
CA SER A 601 -33.06 -3.89 9.55
C SER A 601 -31.68 -4.45 9.81
N TYR A 602 -30.94 -3.84 10.73
CA TYR A 602 -29.59 -4.26 11.10
C TYR A 602 -29.53 -4.53 12.59
N ARG A 603 -28.98 -5.69 12.98
CA ARG A 603 -28.74 -6.10 14.36
C ARG A 603 -27.26 -6.02 14.70
N ALA A 604 -26.94 -5.39 15.83
CA ALA A 604 -25.58 -5.33 16.36
C ALA A 604 -25.14 -6.69 16.92
N VAL A 605 -23.93 -7.11 16.56
CA VAL A 605 -23.24 -8.30 17.06
C VAL A 605 -21.86 -7.87 17.54
N VAL A 606 -21.58 -8.08 18.82
CA VAL A 606 -20.37 -7.62 19.46
C VAL A 606 -19.45 -8.80 19.75
N TYR A 607 -18.20 -8.70 19.30
CA TYR A 607 -17.09 -9.51 19.78
C TYR A 607 -16.24 -8.63 20.71
N ALA A 608 -16.49 -8.74 22.01
CA ALA A 608 -15.94 -7.81 22.98
C ALA A 608 -14.41 -7.98 23.15
N PRO A 609 -13.63 -6.88 23.26
CA PRO A 609 -12.23 -6.96 23.61
C PRO A 609 -12.02 -7.66 24.95
N ARG A 610 -10.96 -8.46 25.06
CA ARG A 610 -10.67 -9.23 26.29
C ARG A 610 -10.62 -8.33 27.53
N GLY A 611 -11.42 -8.64 28.55
CA GLY A 611 -11.48 -7.89 29.81
C GLY A 611 -12.40 -6.66 29.79
N ILE A 612 -13.04 -6.38 28.66
CA ILE A 612 -13.95 -5.23 28.48
C ILE A 612 -15.35 -5.75 28.14
N ASN A 613 -16.35 -5.33 28.89
CA ASN A 613 -17.75 -5.52 28.52
C ASN A 613 -18.19 -4.42 27.54
N VAL A 614 -18.82 -4.82 26.44
CA VAL A 614 -19.25 -3.91 25.39
C VAL A 614 -20.73 -4.13 25.07
N THR A 615 -21.52 -3.07 25.20
CA THR A 615 -22.96 -3.08 24.90
C THR A 615 -23.33 -2.01 23.88
N VAL A 616 -24.39 -2.25 23.09
CA VAL A 616 -24.84 -1.34 22.03
C VAL A 616 -26.31 -1.00 22.21
N THR A 617 -26.62 0.29 22.15
CA THR A 617 -27.99 0.81 22.32
C THR A 617 -28.35 1.79 21.19
N PRO A 618 -29.43 1.55 20.43
CA PRO A 618 -30.24 0.33 20.41
C PRO A 618 -29.50 -0.83 19.71
N GLN A 619 -29.85 -2.07 20.05
CA GLN A 619 -29.26 -3.26 19.42
C GLN A 619 -29.76 -3.50 17.97
N VAL A 620 -30.88 -2.90 17.59
CA VAL A 620 -31.47 -3.05 16.26
C VAL A 620 -31.83 -1.68 15.68
N LEU A 621 -31.42 -1.45 14.44
CA LEU A 621 -31.71 -0.23 13.69
C LEU A 621 -32.52 -0.56 12.44
N ASN A 622 -33.71 0.04 12.34
CA ASN A 622 -34.61 -0.12 11.20
C ASN A 622 -34.58 1.11 10.30
N PHE A 623 -34.30 0.93 9.01
CA PHE A 623 -34.23 2.00 8.02
C PHE A 623 -35.37 1.84 7.01
N LYS A 624 -36.19 2.88 6.87
CA LYS A 624 -37.33 2.85 5.93
C LYS A 624 -36.87 3.10 4.49
N ASN A 625 -36.03 4.11 4.28
CA ASN A 625 -35.62 4.60 2.97
C ASN A 625 -34.09 4.71 2.86
N TYR A 626 -33.61 4.88 1.62
CA TYR A 626 -32.23 5.31 1.34
C TYR A 626 -31.97 6.71 1.93
N GLY A 627 -30.75 6.97 2.40
CA GLY A 627 -30.31 8.25 2.97
C GLY A 627 -30.74 8.50 4.42
N VAL A 628 -31.58 7.64 5.01
CA VAL A 628 -32.01 7.80 6.40
C VAL A 628 -30.84 7.57 7.35
N LYS A 629 -30.64 8.52 8.27
CA LYS A 629 -29.61 8.49 9.31
C LYS A 629 -30.18 7.98 10.64
N LYS A 630 -29.44 7.14 11.35
CA LYS A 630 -29.76 6.71 12.72
C LYS A 630 -28.52 6.61 13.59
N ALA A 631 -28.63 7.09 14.82
CA ALA A 631 -27.57 7.01 15.80
C ALA A 631 -27.68 5.75 16.67
N PHE A 632 -26.53 5.27 17.15
CA PHE A 632 -26.41 4.28 18.21
C PHE A 632 -25.23 4.63 19.12
N THR A 633 -25.25 4.12 20.33
CA THR A 633 -24.21 4.31 21.33
C THR A 633 -23.60 2.96 21.72
N VAL A 634 -22.28 2.90 21.74
CA VAL A 634 -21.48 1.77 22.22
C VAL A 634 -20.94 2.12 23.59
N ASN A 635 -21.27 1.32 24.60
CA ASN A 635 -20.80 1.51 25.96
C ASN A 635 -19.72 0.47 26.26
N PHE A 636 -18.60 0.94 26.81
CA PHE A 636 -17.47 0.13 27.24
C PHE A 636 -17.40 0.18 28.77
N HIS A 637 -17.22 -0.97 29.39
CA HIS A 637 -17.04 -1.11 30.83
C HIS A 637 -15.86 -2.06 31.10
N VAL A 638 -14.97 -1.67 32.03
CA VAL A 638 -13.83 -2.51 32.41
C VAL A 638 -14.31 -3.58 33.38
N ASP A 639 -14.26 -4.84 32.96
CA ASP A 639 -14.52 -5.99 33.84
C ASP A 639 -13.22 -6.47 34.48
N VAL A 640 -12.17 -6.61 33.67
CA VAL A 640 -10.83 -7.00 34.09
C VAL A 640 -9.82 -6.11 33.37
N PRO A 641 -9.01 -5.30 34.07
CA PRO A 641 -8.03 -4.41 33.45
C PRO A 641 -7.03 -5.19 32.56
N PRO A 642 -7.03 -4.99 31.23
CA PRO A 642 -6.09 -5.67 30.34
C PRO A 642 -4.67 -5.09 30.44
N ARG A 643 -3.67 -5.91 30.12
CA ARG A 643 -2.28 -5.45 29.93
C ARG A 643 -2.12 -4.93 28.51
N GLY A 644 -2.19 -3.60 28.36
CA GLY A 644 -2.03 -2.93 27.06
C GLY A 644 -3.30 -2.93 26.21
N TYR A 645 -3.14 -2.79 24.90
CA TYR A 645 -4.26 -2.77 23.97
C TYR A 645 -4.87 -4.16 23.78
N VAL A 646 -6.20 -4.22 23.83
CA VAL A 646 -7.03 -5.38 23.48
C VAL A 646 -7.95 -5.04 22.32
N PHE A 647 -8.30 -6.07 21.56
CA PHE A 647 -8.98 -5.92 20.28
C PHE A 647 -10.29 -6.71 20.26
N GLY A 648 -11.29 -6.14 19.62
CA GLY A 648 -12.60 -6.72 19.40
C GLY A 648 -13.22 -6.21 18.11
N SER A 649 -14.50 -6.48 17.90
CA SER A 649 -15.24 -5.93 16.76
C SER A 649 -16.72 -5.72 17.07
N LEU A 650 -17.32 -4.76 16.38
CA LEU A 650 -18.76 -4.56 16.30
C LEU A 650 -19.19 -4.80 14.86
N SER A 651 -20.05 -5.80 14.65
CA SER A 651 -20.63 -6.07 13.34
C SER A 651 -22.12 -5.77 13.32
N TRP A 652 -22.63 -5.31 12.18
CA TRP A 652 -24.07 -5.16 11.96
C TRP A 652 -24.54 -6.16 10.91
N HIS A 653 -25.50 -7.00 11.28
CA HIS A 653 -26.06 -8.04 10.42
C HIS A 653 -27.42 -7.59 9.90
N GLY A 654 -27.52 -7.41 8.59
CA GLY A 654 -28.76 -7.03 7.91
C GLY A 654 -29.63 -8.24 7.53
N ASN A 655 -30.85 -7.97 7.08
CA ASN A 655 -31.74 -8.98 6.51
C ASN A 655 -31.25 -9.38 5.10
N GLY A 656 -30.35 -10.38 5.02
CA GLY A 656 -29.77 -10.94 3.79
C GLY A 656 -28.43 -11.63 4.08
N ARG A 657 -27.96 -12.55 3.21
CA ARG A 657 -26.71 -13.31 3.45
C ARG A 657 -25.42 -12.46 3.35
N ASP A 658 -25.49 -11.28 2.74
CA ASP A 658 -24.31 -10.45 2.42
C ASP A 658 -24.30 -9.06 3.09
N ALA A 659 -25.33 -8.71 3.85
CA ALA A 659 -25.42 -7.42 4.54
C ALA A 659 -24.66 -7.46 5.88
N HIS A 660 -23.34 -7.62 5.82
CA HIS A 660 -22.45 -7.66 6.97
C HIS A 660 -21.43 -6.52 6.88
N LEU A 661 -21.42 -5.66 7.89
CA LEU A 661 -20.40 -4.63 8.04
C LEU A 661 -19.73 -4.76 9.39
N THR A 662 -18.43 -4.53 9.47
CA THR A 662 -17.63 -4.73 10.68
C THR A 662 -16.80 -3.50 10.98
N MET A 663 -16.77 -3.11 12.25
CA MET A 663 -15.95 -2.04 12.79
C MET A 663 -14.99 -2.63 13.83
N PRO A 664 -13.67 -2.35 13.75
CA PRO A 664 -12.74 -2.76 14.79
C PRO A 664 -12.97 -1.95 16.08
N LEU A 665 -12.88 -2.66 17.21
CA LEU A 665 -12.87 -2.08 18.54
C LEU A 665 -11.46 -2.25 19.13
N VAL A 666 -10.85 -1.17 19.58
CA VAL A 666 -9.50 -1.18 20.16
C VAL A 666 -9.55 -0.46 21.50
N VAL A 667 -9.17 -1.12 22.58
CA VAL A 667 -9.31 -0.57 23.92
C VAL A 667 -8.03 -0.80 24.72
N LYS A 668 -7.62 0.20 25.48
CA LYS A 668 -6.62 0.07 26.54
C LYS A 668 -7.21 0.69 27.80
N ALA A 669 -7.23 -0.06 28.90
CA ALA A 669 -7.72 0.41 30.20
C ALA A 669 -6.58 0.90 31.08
#